data_AF-A0AAD4NAW2-F1
#
_entry.id   AF-A0AAD4NAW2-F1
#
_cell.length_a   1.000
_cell.length_b   1.000
_cell.length_c   1.000
_cell.angle_alpha   90.00
_cell.angle_beta   90.00
_cell.angle_gamma   90.00
#
_symmetry.space_group_name_H-M   'P 1'
#
loop_
_entity.id
_entity.type
_entity.pdbx_description
1 polymer ?
#
loop_
_entity_poly.entity_id
_entity_poly.type
_entity_poly.pdbx_seq_one_letter_code
_entity_poly.pdbx_strand_id
1 'polypeptide(L)'
;MWFGLWSFTVLLSLCGCALCSDDTELFLRFSSLTRIGPNALKRTDDVSTGDAVENTVDQLVDHFNPSSTFKQRYFVNTKYANGSEIHFLVVEGQGAADPSKITNANITYVNTAKDVGATLWLLEHRFYGKSWPASTSSVDNLATLNIQQAVEDIANFIKIQNDAHGEKNPKWVVIGSFYAGTLALWLRQQKPSLTVGVVSSSAPSQPALNFYLYHKNVEDAYGTYSKTCAENLANVILNVRQLVQSAKGREQLSSTLQLTPDLNSLQLRFPDYQFFFIVLSHLFRIPAQYNKVNVGPFATSGGIVDVCNILADKTVSNLNKVGRLANTLFPLMTGSDKFNGLMSNHSLFTELLQNESPDAYAATLRATLWQDCNELGFFQTTDYGGLAFGSSIPNNFYLNLCTDVFGDDYEVNNLKKGIKKLRPYTSSFVYQGSNAVLTHGSQDPWRTLGYNTTSDKTSIFLSIPGAAHSADLAPRATNDSFFVNRARGTISNNIRKWLTGTTSSKASRSSFNRHNRLPEKSEADALPKSRVIKNWDAKLTHNLPKPDVNEALAQTNSSMNLFRLLSFRHHFNVRMAEKVANADKKLVETHERYTTYHSIEQDLDHFDTSVTDKWTQYYYYNDIHETTGGPIFLHLGGEGPINSYYVGWILSLYNWAQNFGASIYALEHRFYGKSQPKEDVSVENLKWLKSEQALADAAVFVKAINKARDLTNTKWIVFGGSYPGNLAAWFRFKYPDLVYGAIASSAPVLAKVDFFEYLQVVSNSTIAYGIDNCPKNVHRFFIWAQQQTTTIAGRKDLSHKMGLCDKWDQDYVDDKDIELILAFFVFDIAGMVQYDSQGHSYVHYICEVYKEIDKFVGADVHIDGESERTEAGYWKVVEGIGQRMRSRGILRPKANGKRKVVKGGVKADDDDGTKCPDYQNYGYDQDCQDSNSDEYDDSDFFCEGLSYEAYVDILQQVTPYDTSDRCWFWQTCNELGVFQSTNMGYNLFESTLPVNFQVDFCRDVFGAIYTRDYIDSNIRYTNGQYGGNENFNATRVVFVNGSEDPWHVNSVLESDKSKDITAILIDGTSHCEDMYEEESSDKEVLKKARKQIKRVLEDWL
;
A
#
# COMPACT_ATOMS: atom_id res chain seq x y z
N MET A 1 -16.47 22.11 -6.50
CA MET A 1 -16.05 23.31 -5.74
C MET A 1 -16.59 23.34 -4.31
N TRP A 2 -17.86 22.98 -4.06
CA TRP A 2 -18.39 22.90 -2.69
C TRP A 2 -18.08 21.60 -1.94
N PHE A 3 -17.68 20.50 -2.60
CA PHE A 3 -17.46 19.20 -1.93
C PHE A 3 -16.36 19.20 -0.84
N GLY A 4 -15.20 19.83 -1.10
CA GLY A 4 -14.14 19.96 -0.11
C GLY A 4 -14.51 20.88 1.07
N LEU A 5 -15.37 21.87 0.82
CA LEU A 5 -15.96 22.74 1.84
C LEU A 5 -17.06 22.03 2.64
N TRP A 6 -17.90 21.20 2.00
CA TRP A 6 -19.04 20.52 2.63
C TRP A 6 -18.60 19.35 3.51
N SER A 7 -17.66 18.52 3.03
CA SER A 7 -17.05 17.45 3.84
C SER A 7 -16.38 18.00 5.08
N PHE A 8 -15.71 19.14 4.92
CA PHE A 8 -15.07 19.86 6.00
C PHE A 8 -16.08 20.53 6.93
N THR A 9 -17.17 21.10 6.41
CA THR A 9 -18.25 21.69 7.21
C THR A 9 -18.90 20.64 8.11
N VAL A 10 -19.16 19.41 7.63
CA VAL A 10 -19.73 18.35 8.47
C VAL A 10 -18.76 17.87 9.55
N LEU A 11 -17.46 17.72 9.24
CA LEU A 11 -16.42 17.35 10.20
C LEU A 11 -16.18 18.41 11.29
N LEU A 12 -16.64 19.64 11.04
CA LEU A 12 -16.41 20.81 11.87
C LEU A 12 -17.63 21.34 12.62
N SER A 13 -18.85 21.22 12.07
CA SER A 13 -20.00 22.03 12.51
C SER A 13 -20.87 21.41 13.61
N LEU A 14 -20.46 20.30 14.21
CA LEU A 14 -21.30 19.54 15.14
C LEU A 14 -21.31 20.07 16.58
N CYS A 15 -20.43 21.01 16.92
CA CYS A 15 -20.37 21.61 18.26
C CYS A 15 -21.51 22.63 18.56
N GLY A 16 -22.53 22.72 17.69
CA GLY A 16 -23.72 23.56 17.90
C GLY A 16 -24.91 22.86 18.56
N CYS A 17 -24.81 21.57 18.89
CA CYS A 17 -25.90 20.82 19.53
C CYS A 17 -25.77 20.83 21.05
N ALA A 18 -26.93 20.89 21.73
CA ALA A 18 -27.11 20.70 23.16
C ALA A 18 -26.70 19.29 23.64
N LEU A 19 -25.43 18.93 23.47
CA LEU A 19 -24.77 17.73 23.98
C LEU A 19 -23.99 18.02 25.28
N CYS A 20 -24.08 19.26 25.79
CA CYS A 20 -23.52 19.66 27.08
C CYS A 20 -24.60 19.61 28.17
N SER A 21 -25.02 18.41 28.58
CA SER A 21 -25.62 18.21 29.91
C SER A 21 -25.45 16.76 30.37
N ASP A 22 -24.89 16.61 31.57
CA ASP A 22 -24.58 15.36 32.28
C ASP A 22 -25.80 14.49 32.64
N ASP A 23 -26.58 14.00 31.67
CA ASP A 23 -27.67 13.05 31.95
C ASP A 23 -27.73 11.93 30.89
N THR A 24 -27.45 10.71 31.34
CA THR A 24 -27.42 9.43 30.62
C THR A 24 -28.80 8.90 30.16
N GLU A 25 -29.78 9.78 29.89
CA GLU A 25 -31.17 9.38 29.51
C GLU A 25 -31.70 10.02 28.20
N LEU A 26 -30.85 10.28 27.21
CA LEU A 26 -31.27 10.89 25.93
C LEU A 26 -31.35 9.94 24.71
N PHE A 27 -31.53 8.64 24.92
CA PHE A 27 -31.63 7.65 23.82
C PHE A 27 -33.01 7.63 23.11
N LEU A 28 -34.02 8.38 23.60
CA LEU A 28 -35.39 8.38 23.04
C LEU A 28 -35.83 9.71 22.39
N ARG A 29 -34.94 10.71 22.21
CA ARG A 29 -35.29 12.02 21.65
C ARG A 29 -34.60 12.40 20.33
N PHE A 30 -33.97 11.45 19.64
CA PHE A 30 -33.42 11.67 18.30
C PHE A 30 -34.50 11.87 17.20
N SER A 31 -35.78 11.61 17.48
CA SER A 31 -36.89 11.79 16.52
C SER A 31 -37.53 13.19 16.55
N SER A 32 -37.11 14.11 17.42
CA SER A 32 -37.80 15.41 17.59
C SER A 32 -36.92 16.68 17.50
N LEU A 33 -35.63 16.57 17.18
CA LEU A 33 -34.75 17.75 17.02
C LEU A 33 -34.67 18.20 15.56
N THR A 34 -35.80 18.64 15.01
CA THR A 34 -35.93 19.36 13.73
C THR A 34 -35.77 20.88 13.86
N ARG A 35 -35.11 21.39 14.92
CA ARG A 35 -34.96 22.84 15.15
C ARG A 35 -33.59 23.23 15.69
N ILE A 36 -32.60 23.22 14.81
CA ILE A 36 -31.44 24.11 14.93
C ILE A 36 -31.71 25.30 14.00
N GLY A 37 -31.46 26.51 14.49
CA GLY A 37 -31.93 27.77 13.89
C GLY A 37 -31.48 27.99 12.43
N PRO A 38 -32.30 28.69 11.61
CA PRO A 38 -32.18 28.74 10.14
C PRO A 38 -30.95 29.48 9.57
N ASN A 39 -29.99 29.91 10.39
CA ASN A 39 -28.95 30.86 9.96
C ASN A 39 -27.51 30.31 9.92
N ALA A 40 -27.22 29.08 10.39
CA ALA A 40 -25.83 28.59 10.44
C ALA A 40 -25.37 27.77 9.22
N LEU A 41 -26.30 27.21 8.44
CA LEU A 41 -26.03 26.61 7.13
C LEU A 41 -27.30 26.79 6.31
N LYS A 42 -27.35 27.78 5.43
CA LYS A 42 -28.44 27.83 4.43
C LYS A 42 -28.41 26.48 3.70
N ARG A 43 -29.45 25.66 3.91
CA ARG A 43 -29.83 24.66 2.91
C ARG A 43 -29.79 25.39 1.56
N THR A 44 -29.18 24.77 0.56
CA THR A 44 -29.17 25.27 -0.83
C THR A 44 -30.58 25.44 -1.42
N ASP A 45 -31.63 25.16 -0.65
CA ASP A 45 -33.04 25.37 -0.97
C ASP A 45 -33.45 26.85 -1.04
N ASP A 46 -32.68 27.77 -0.45
CA ASP A 46 -32.95 29.23 -0.45
C ASP A 46 -31.92 30.03 -1.29
N VAL A 47 -31.32 29.39 -2.30
CA VAL A 47 -30.49 30.09 -3.29
C VAL A 47 -31.42 30.70 -4.34
N SER A 48 -31.38 32.03 -4.49
CA SER A 48 -32.11 32.71 -5.56
C SER A 48 -31.76 32.06 -6.90
N THR A 49 -32.76 31.50 -7.57
CA THR A 49 -32.55 30.84 -8.87
C THR A 49 -32.20 31.84 -9.97
N GLY A 50 -32.38 33.14 -9.73
CA GLY A 50 -32.09 34.20 -10.70
C GLY A 50 -32.83 33.95 -12.01
N ASP A 51 -32.07 33.88 -13.11
CA ASP A 51 -32.60 33.57 -14.45
C ASP A 51 -32.75 32.06 -14.73
N ALA A 52 -32.38 31.19 -13.78
CA ALA A 52 -32.52 29.75 -13.93
C ALA A 52 -33.88 29.25 -13.40
N VAL A 53 -34.44 28.26 -14.08
CA VAL A 53 -35.70 27.59 -13.73
C VAL A 53 -35.41 26.16 -13.29
N GLU A 54 -35.82 25.81 -12.07
CA GLU A 54 -35.75 24.44 -11.53
C GLU A 54 -36.76 23.53 -12.22
N ASN A 55 -36.33 22.34 -12.62
CA ASN A 55 -37.15 21.32 -13.26
C ASN A 55 -36.69 19.92 -12.83
N THR A 56 -37.46 18.89 -13.23
CA THR A 56 -37.07 17.48 -13.04
C THR A 56 -37.26 16.71 -14.33
N VAL A 57 -36.43 15.68 -14.53
CA VAL A 57 -36.56 14.69 -15.61
C VAL A 57 -36.84 13.32 -15.00
N ASP A 58 -37.64 12.51 -15.68
CA ASP A 58 -37.78 11.09 -15.36
C ASP A 58 -36.55 10.34 -15.86
N GLN A 59 -35.66 9.99 -14.91
CA GLN A 59 -34.42 9.29 -15.16
C GLN A 59 -34.54 7.81 -14.78
N LEU A 60 -33.88 6.90 -15.49
CA LEU A 60 -33.86 5.50 -15.11
C LEU A 60 -33.07 5.29 -13.80
N VAL A 61 -33.63 4.50 -12.89
CA VAL A 61 -32.90 4.09 -11.68
C VAL A 61 -31.67 3.26 -12.06
N ASP A 62 -31.88 2.29 -12.97
CA ASP A 62 -30.84 1.44 -13.54
C ASP A 62 -30.92 1.44 -15.07
N HIS A 63 -29.88 1.97 -15.73
CA HIS A 63 -29.77 2.02 -17.19
C HIS A 63 -29.47 0.66 -17.83
N PHE A 64 -28.95 -0.28 -17.05
CA PHE A 64 -28.56 -1.61 -17.51
C PHE A 64 -29.61 -2.67 -17.20
N ASN A 65 -30.58 -2.36 -16.34
CA ASN A 65 -31.79 -3.15 -16.11
C ASN A 65 -33.04 -2.24 -15.91
N PRO A 66 -33.57 -1.64 -17.00
CA PRO A 66 -34.62 -0.64 -16.92
C PRO A 66 -35.94 -1.23 -16.38
N SER A 67 -36.34 -0.80 -15.18
CA SER A 67 -37.58 -1.25 -14.52
C SER A 67 -38.37 -0.13 -13.86
N SER A 68 -37.71 0.96 -13.46
CA SER A 68 -38.31 2.10 -12.78
C SER A 68 -37.55 3.40 -13.08
N THR A 69 -38.19 4.53 -12.76
CA THR A 69 -37.60 5.86 -12.91
C THR A 69 -37.61 6.62 -11.59
N PHE A 70 -36.76 7.64 -11.49
CA PHE A 70 -36.74 8.63 -10.42
C PHE A 70 -36.70 10.06 -10.99
N LYS A 71 -37.05 11.04 -10.16
CA LYS A 71 -36.99 12.45 -10.54
C LYS A 71 -35.58 12.97 -10.33
N GLN A 72 -34.83 13.15 -11.42
CA GLN A 72 -33.54 13.82 -11.39
C GLN A 72 -33.73 15.32 -11.60
N ARG A 73 -33.20 16.13 -10.68
CA ARG A 73 -33.32 17.59 -10.73
C ARG A 73 -32.35 18.18 -11.74
N TYR A 74 -32.80 19.23 -12.42
CA TYR A 74 -31.94 20.07 -13.23
C TYR A 74 -32.42 21.51 -13.23
N PHE A 75 -31.56 22.43 -13.64
CA PHE A 75 -31.91 23.83 -13.86
C PHE A 75 -31.63 24.22 -15.31
N VAL A 76 -32.45 25.11 -15.85
CA VAL A 76 -32.26 25.64 -17.21
C VAL A 76 -32.28 27.16 -17.19
N ASN A 77 -31.34 27.78 -17.91
CA ASN A 77 -31.29 29.22 -18.12
C ASN A 77 -31.32 29.50 -19.63
N THR A 78 -32.43 30.09 -20.08
CA THR A 78 -32.69 30.42 -21.49
C THR A 78 -32.42 31.90 -21.83
N LYS A 79 -31.92 32.71 -20.89
CA LYS A 79 -31.69 34.15 -21.07
C LYS A 79 -30.85 34.51 -22.30
N TYR A 80 -29.93 33.65 -22.68
CA TYR A 80 -29.03 33.86 -23.81
C TYR A 80 -29.41 33.05 -25.05
N ALA A 81 -30.43 32.21 -24.97
CA ALA A 81 -30.88 31.40 -26.11
C ALA A 81 -31.41 32.32 -27.21
N ASN A 82 -30.93 32.13 -28.45
CA ASN A 82 -31.34 32.93 -29.61
C ASN A 82 -32.08 32.11 -30.67
N GLY A 83 -32.57 30.92 -30.31
CA GLY A 83 -33.19 29.96 -31.23
C GLY A 83 -32.19 29.05 -31.95
N SER A 84 -30.89 29.14 -31.64
CA SER A 84 -29.92 28.12 -32.06
C SER A 84 -30.06 26.85 -31.23
N GLU A 85 -29.92 25.69 -31.87
CA GLU A 85 -29.90 24.35 -31.24
C GLU A 85 -28.53 24.10 -30.55
N ILE A 86 -28.03 25.08 -29.78
CA ILE A 86 -26.75 25.03 -29.08
C ILE A 86 -27.02 24.95 -27.57
N HIS A 87 -26.46 23.94 -26.92
CA HIS A 87 -26.71 23.65 -25.51
C HIS A 87 -25.42 23.45 -24.74
N PHE A 88 -25.30 24.13 -23.60
CA PHE A 88 -24.18 23.96 -22.68
C PHE A 88 -24.69 23.26 -21.44
N LEU A 89 -24.28 22.01 -21.23
CA LEU A 89 -24.66 21.21 -20.08
C LEU A 89 -23.55 21.25 -19.04
N VAL A 90 -23.81 21.91 -17.92
CA VAL A 90 -22.98 21.84 -16.73
C VAL A 90 -23.44 20.63 -15.91
N VAL A 91 -22.51 19.73 -15.59
CA VAL A 91 -22.78 18.59 -14.71
C VAL A 91 -22.33 18.95 -13.30
N GLU A 92 -23.21 18.81 -12.32
CA GLU A 92 -22.82 18.90 -10.91
C GLU A 92 -22.17 17.59 -10.45
N GLY A 93 -21.17 17.70 -9.58
CA GLY A 93 -20.47 16.53 -9.05
C GLY A 93 -21.10 16.03 -7.75
N GLN A 94 -20.25 15.78 -6.76
CA GLN A 94 -20.62 15.29 -5.43
C GLN A 94 -21.21 16.42 -4.57
N GLY A 95 -22.45 16.82 -4.84
CA GLY A 95 -23.13 17.87 -4.09
C GLY A 95 -24.43 18.35 -4.75
N ALA A 96 -25.19 19.17 -4.02
CA ALA A 96 -26.39 19.79 -4.55
C ALA A 96 -26.06 20.77 -5.70
N ALA A 97 -26.92 20.80 -6.71
CA ALA A 97 -26.82 21.73 -7.82
C ALA A 97 -26.91 23.19 -7.36
N ASP A 98 -25.97 24.01 -7.84
CA ASP A 98 -25.88 25.44 -7.55
C ASP A 98 -26.24 26.26 -8.81
N PRO A 99 -27.45 26.85 -8.88
CA PRO A 99 -27.90 27.61 -10.04
C PRO A 99 -27.00 28.80 -10.41
N SER A 100 -26.19 29.31 -9.47
CA SER A 100 -25.25 30.41 -9.74
C SER A 100 -24.24 30.06 -10.84
N LYS A 101 -23.96 28.76 -11.03
CA LYS A 101 -23.05 28.26 -12.07
C LYS A 101 -23.56 28.47 -13.49
N ILE A 102 -24.87 28.67 -13.69
CA ILE A 102 -25.45 28.94 -15.01
C ILE A 102 -26.08 30.33 -15.12
N THR A 103 -26.11 31.12 -14.04
CA THR A 103 -26.63 32.50 -14.05
C THR A 103 -25.54 33.57 -13.94
N ASN A 104 -24.37 33.24 -13.37
CA ASN A 104 -23.29 34.20 -13.20
C ASN A 104 -22.52 34.46 -14.52
N ALA A 105 -22.77 35.61 -15.13
CA ALA A 105 -22.15 36.02 -16.40
C ALA A 105 -20.62 36.21 -16.34
N ASN A 106 -20.02 36.28 -15.15
CA ASN A 106 -18.55 36.35 -15.01
C ASN A 106 -17.87 34.99 -15.17
N ILE A 107 -18.62 33.88 -15.20
CA ILE A 107 -18.07 32.55 -15.43
C ILE A 107 -17.76 32.36 -16.93
N THR A 108 -16.61 31.76 -17.23
CA THR A 108 -16.07 31.62 -18.59
C THR A 108 -17.04 31.00 -19.59
N TYR A 109 -17.64 29.86 -19.25
CA TYR A 109 -18.55 29.16 -20.16
C TYR A 109 -19.92 29.83 -20.25
N VAL A 110 -20.41 30.51 -19.20
CA VAL A 110 -21.65 31.31 -19.24
C VAL A 110 -21.47 32.50 -20.18
N ASN A 111 -20.33 33.20 -20.07
CA ASN A 111 -19.98 34.26 -20.99
C ASN A 111 -19.82 33.75 -22.44
N THR A 112 -19.25 32.56 -22.63
CA THR A 112 -19.16 31.94 -23.96
C THR A 112 -20.54 31.55 -24.50
N ALA A 113 -21.44 31.05 -23.64
CA ALA A 113 -22.83 30.73 -24.00
C ALA A 113 -23.58 31.99 -24.46
N LYS A 114 -23.38 33.13 -23.78
CA LYS A 114 -23.91 34.43 -24.19
C LYS A 114 -23.44 34.81 -25.60
N ASP A 115 -22.16 34.63 -25.91
CA ASP A 115 -21.60 35.01 -27.22
C ASP A 115 -22.15 34.16 -28.38
N VAL A 116 -22.43 32.88 -28.13
CA VAL A 116 -22.89 31.95 -29.18
C VAL A 116 -24.40 31.74 -29.19
N GLY A 117 -25.12 32.29 -28.22
CA GLY A 117 -26.56 32.19 -28.09
C GLY A 117 -27.07 30.84 -27.58
N ALA A 118 -26.32 30.18 -26.69
CA ALA A 118 -26.62 28.84 -26.19
C ALA A 118 -27.61 28.83 -25.02
N THR A 119 -28.41 27.77 -24.93
CA THR A 119 -29.18 27.41 -23.73
C THR A 119 -28.25 26.77 -22.70
N LEU A 120 -28.30 27.24 -21.45
CA LEU A 120 -27.50 26.70 -20.35
C LEU A 120 -28.34 25.73 -19.51
N TRP A 121 -27.79 24.56 -19.25
CA TRP A 121 -28.39 23.52 -18.43
C TRP A 121 -27.46 23.16 -17.28
N LEU A 122 -28.02 22.84 -16.12
CA LEU A 122 -27.28 22.33 -14.96
C LEU A 122 -27.97 21.06 -14.47
N LEU A 123 -27.31 19.91 -14.62
CA LEU A 123 -27.85 18.62 -14.19
C LEU A 123 -27.29 18.24 -12.82
N GLU A 124 -28.18 17.94 -11.87
CA GLU A 124 -27.79 17.42 -10.57
C GLU A 124 -27.48 15.92 -10.65
N HIS A 125 -26.42 15.50 -9.96
CA HIS A 125 -26.00 14.11 -9.95
C HIS A 125 -26.97 13.23 -9.12
N ARG A 126 -27.19 11.98 -9.53
CA ARG A 126 -27.95 10.99 -8.74
C ARG A 126 -27.37 10.86 -7.31
N PHE A 127 -28.23 10.66 -6.31
CA PHE A 127 -27.89 10.59 -4.88
C PHE A 127 -27.31 11.87 -4.25
N TYR A 128 -27.44 13.02 -4.93
CA TYR A 128 -27.04 14.31 -4.37
C TYR A 128 -28.19 15.32 -4.47
N GLY A 129 -28.20 16.29 -3.55
CA GLY A 129 -29.23 17.32 -3.48
C GLY A 129 -30.63 16.70 -3.38
N LYS A 130 -31.49 16.94 -4.38
CA LYS A 130 -32.87 16.42 -4.45
C LYS A 130 -33.02 15.25 -5.43
N SER A 131 -31.93 14.77 -6.03
CA SER A 131 -31.94 13.77 -7.10
C SER A 131 -31.73 12.36 -6.58
N TRP A 132 -32.65 11.85 -5.77
CA TRP A 132 -32.52 10.55 -5.10
C TRP A 132 -33.32 9.44 -5.80
N PRO A 133 -32.67 8.37 -6.28
CA PRO A 133 -33.37 7.23 -6.88
C PRO A 133 -34.19 6.39 -5.90
N ALA A 134 -33.94 6.50 -4.60
CA ALA A 134 -34.60 5.73 -3.56
C ALA A 134 -34.84 6.58 -2.30
N SER A 135 -35.72 6.11 -1.41
CA SER A 135 -36.09 6.79 -0.16
C SER A 135 -35.02 6.71 0.93
N THR A 136 -34.00 5.85 0.78
CA THR A 136 -32.87 5.71 1.69
C THR A 136 -31.57 5.45 0.92
N SER A 137 -30.44 5.71 1.57
CA SER A 137 -29.08 5.36 1.12
C SER A 137 -28.60 4.05 1.74
N SER A 138 -29.48 3.05 1.80
CA SER A 138 -29.06 1.68 2.09
C SER A 138 -28.09 1.18 1.04
N VAL A 139 -27.28 0.18 1.40
CA VAL A 139 -26.30 -0.44 0.49
C VAL A 139 -26.94 -0.90 -0.83
N ASP A 140 -28.10 -1.56 -0.76
CA ASP A 140 -28.83 -2.03 -1.95
C ASP A 140 -29.25 -0.87 -2.86
N ASN A 141 -29.70 0.24 -2.28
CA ASN A 141 -30.09 1.42 -3.05
C ASN A 141 -28.86 2.10 -3.68
N LEU A 142 -27.77 2.21 -2.92
CA LEU A 142 -26.50 2.79 -3.37
C LEU A 142 -25.81 1.95 -4.46
N ALA A 143 -26.22 0.71 -4.71
CA ALA A 143 -25.70 -0.10 -5.82
C ALA A 143 -25.81 0.62 -7.19
N THR A 144 -26.79 1.51 -7.34
CA THR A 144 -26.98 2.34 -8.55
C THR A 144 -26.24 3.68 -8.51
N LEU A 145 -25.53 3.99 -7.41
CA LEU A 145 -24.55 5.08 -7.33
C LEU A 145 -23.19 4.57 -7.80
N ASN A 146 -23.01 4.57 -9.12
CA ASN A 146 -21.74 4.22 -9.75
C ASN A 146 -21.52 5.04 -11.02
N ILE A 147 -20.28 5.04 -11.50
CA ILE A 147 -19.80 5.85 -12.62
C ILE A 147 -20.54 5.52 -13.91
N GLN A 148 -20.76 4.24 -14.22
CA GLN A 148 -21.42 3.87 -15.48
C GLN A 148 -22.84 4.40 -15.52
N GLN A 149 -23.58 4.28 -14.41
CA GLN A 149 -24.92 4.83 -14.29
C GLN A 149 -24.93 6.36 -14.41
N ALA A 150 -23.97 7.06 -13.79
CA ALA A 150 -23.87 8.51 -13.87
C ALA A 150 -23.54 9.02 -15.29
N VAL A 151 -22.69 8.31 -16.04
CA VAL A 151 -22.43 8.62 -17.45
C VAL A 151 -23.68 8.40 -18.31
N GLU A 152 -24.43 7.34 -18.06
CA GLU A 152 -25.69 7.08 -18.76
C GLU A 152 -26.79 8.09 -18.38
N ASP A 153 -26.81 8.63 -17.16
CA ASP A 153 -27.74 9.72 -16.80
C ASP A 153 -27.56 10.94 -17.69
N ILE A 154 -26.30 11.36 -17.88
CA ILE A 154 -25.97 12.52 -18.70
C ILE A 154 -26.37 12.24 -20.16
N ALA A 155 -26.07 11.03 -20.66
CA ALA A 155 -26.43 10.62 -22.01
C ALA A 155 -27.95 10.59 -22.23
N ASN A 156 -28.70 10.05 -21.26
CA ASN A 156 -30.15 9.95 -21.32
C ASN A 156 -30.81 11.32 -21.18
N PHE A 157 -30.29 12.18 -20.30
CA PHE A 157 -30.75 13.57 -20.16
C PHE A 157 -30.67 14.32 -21.50
N ILE A 158 -29.54 14.26 -22.18
CA ILE A 158 -29.35 14.90 -23.50
C ILE A 158 -30.40 14.40 -24.51
N LYS A 159 -30.64 13.09 -24.57
CA LYS A 159 -31.65 12.51 -25.47
C LYS A 159 -33.06 12.99 -25.16
N ILE A 160 -33.45 12.94 -23.88
CA ILE A 160 -34.78 13.37 -23.44
C ILE A 160 -34.99 14.85 -23.77
N GLN A 161 -34.00 15.71 -23.53
CA GLN A 161 -34.14 17.13 -23.86
C GLN A 161 -34.23 17.36 -25.37
N ASN A 162 -33.42 16.65 -26.18
CA ASN A 162 -33.53 16.74 -27.64
C ASN A 162 -34.92 16.36 -28.14
N ASP A 163 -35.47 15.26 -27.62
CA ASP A 163 -36.81 14.76 -27.99
C ASP A 163 -37.91 15.72 -27.52
N ALA A 164 -37.83 16.21 -26.28
CA ALA A 164 -38.82 17.13 -25.70
C ALA A 164 -38.86 18.49 -26.40
N HIS A 165 -37.73 18.96 -26.94
CA HIS A 165 -37.61 20.23 -27.63
C HIS A 165 -37.65 20.12 -29.16
N GLY A 166 -37.73 18.90 -29.72
CA GLY A 166 -37.81 18.67 -31.16
C GLY A 166 -36.55 19.08 -31.93
N GLU A 167 -35.39 18.97 -31.28
CA GLU A 167 -34.08 19.38 -31.80
C GLU A 167 -33.69 18.52 -33.02
N LYS A 168 -33.25 19.16 -34.12
CA LYS A 168 -32.93 18.43 -35.38
C LYS A 168 -31.44 18.15 -35.56
N ASN A 169 -30.59 19.06 -35.11
CA ASN A 169 -29.14 19.02 -35.17
C ASN A 169 -28.52 19.70 -33.93
N PRO A 170 -28.87 19.22 -32.72
CA PRO A 170 -28.43 19.85 -31.48
C PRO A 170 -26.92 19.71 -31.27
N LYS A 171 -26.29 20.79 -30.79
CA LYS A 171 -24.87 20.84 -30.46
C LYS A 171 -24.69 20.98 -28.95
N TRP A 172 -24.34 19.88 -28.31
CA TRP A 172 -24.10 19.83 -26.86
C TRP A 172 -22.63 19.98 -26.51
N VAL A 173 -22.32 20.93 -25.63
CA VAL A 173 -21.02 21.05 -24.95
C VAL A 173 -21.23 20.68 -23.49
N VAL A 174 -20.50 19.69 -22.99
CA VAL A 174 -20.59 19.27 -21.58
C VAL A 174 -19.43 19.85 -20.78
N ILE A 175 -19.72 20.47 -19.65
CA ILE A 175 -18.75 21.14 -18.78
C ILE A 175 -18.81 20.54 -17.38
N GLY A 176 -17.66 20.22 -16.81
CA GLY A 176 -17.55 19.68 -15.46
C GLY A 176 -16.26 20.10 -14.74
N SER A 177 -16.33 20.11 -13.41
CA SER A 177 -15.21 20.35 -12.48
C SER A 177 -15.06 19.15 -11.55
N PHE A 178 -13.82 18.81 -11.20
CA PHE A 178 -13.51 17.69 -10.31
C PHE A 178 -14.13 16.38 -10.85
N TYR A 179 -14.78 15.58 -10.01
CA TYR A 179 -15.50 14.37 -10.40
C TYR A 179 -16.46 14.58 -11.59
N ALA A 180 -17.19 15.70 -11.67
CA ALA A 180 -18.05 15.97 -12.83
C ALA A 180 -17.25 16.23 -14.13
N GLY A 181 -16.03 16.75 -14.01
CA GLY A 181 -15.10 16.85 -15.14
C GLY A 181 -14.68 15.46 -15.63
N THR A 182 -14.44 14.52 -14.71
CA THR A 182 -14.17 13.11 -15.02
C THR A 182 -15.35 12.48 -15.78
N LEU A 183 -16.59 12.68 -15.31
CA LEU A 183 -17.79 12.23 -16.01
C LEU A 183 -17.92 12.82 -17.42
N ALA A 184 -17.66 14.11 -17.60
CA ALA A 184 -17.70 14.76 -18.91
C ALA A 184 -16.68 14.16 -19.89
N LEU A 185 -15.46 13.89 -19.42
CA LEU A 185 -14.42 13.24 -20.24
C LEU A 185 -14.79 11.83 -20.64
N TRP A 186 -15.32 11.05 -19.70
CA TRP A 186 -15.70 9.67 -19.94
C TRP A 186 -16.96 9.53 -20.81
N LEU A 187 -17.93 10.44 -20.66
CA LEU A 187 -19.06 10.54 -21.59
C LEU A 187 -18.55 10.77 -23.01
N ARG A 188 -17.64 11.73 -23.21
CA ARG A 188 -17.09 12.03 -24.54
C ARG A 188 -16.31 10.85 -25.13
N GLN A 189 -15.51 10.18 -24.30
CA GLN A 189 -14.71 9.03 -24.71
C GLN A 189 -15.60 7.85 -25.15
N GLN A 190 -16.69 7.58 -24.43
CA GLN A 190 -17.57 6.45 -24.73
C GLN A 190 -18.67 6.77 -25.75
N LYS A 191 -19.18 8.00 -25.77
CA LYS A 191 -20.33 8.44 -26.59
C LYS A 191 -20.03 9.75 -27.33
N PRO A 192 -19.01 9.79 -28.21
CA PRO A 192 -18.58 11.01 -28.88
C PRO A 192 -19.64 11.60 -29.83
N SER A 193 -20.69 10.86 -30.21
CA SER A 193 -21.76 11.38 -31.06
C SER A 193 -22.77 12.27 -30.31
N LEU A 194 -22.85 12.19 -28.99
CA LEU A 194 -23.84 12.94 -28.20
C LEU A 194 -23.44 14.39 -27.93
N THR A 195 -22.14 14.69 -28.05
CA THR A 195 -21.59 16.01 -27.75
C THR A 195 -20.75 16.49 -28.94
N VAL A 196 -20.57 17.80 -29.08
CA VAL A 196 -19.58 18.35 -30.02
C VAL A 196 -18.21 18.53 -29.35
N GLY A 197 -18.17 18.61 -28.03
CA GLY A 197 -16.94 18.64 -27.24
C GLY A 197 -17.21 18.79 -25.74
N VAL A 198 -16.16 18.69 -24.94
CA VAL A 198 -16.24 18.75 -23.47
C VAL A 198 -15.17 19.61 -22.83
N VAL A 199 -15.51 20.24 -21.72
CA VAL A 199 -14.58 21.00 -20.88
C VAL A 199 -14.51 20.34 -19.51
N SER A 200 -13.31 19.96 -19.12
CA SER A 200 -13.02 19.32 -17.84
C SER A 200 -11.95 20.12 -17.11
N SER A 201 -12.24 20.48 -15.86
CA SER A 201 -11.31 21.19 -15.00
C SER A 201 -11.04 20.41 -13.72
N SER A 202 -9.77 20.28 -13.36
CA SER A 202 -9.31 19.62 -12.13
C SER A 202 -9.85 18.21 -11.93
N ALA A 203 -10.02 17.43 -13.00
CA ALA A 203 -10.71 16.14 -12.97
C ALA A 203 -9.79 14.98 -12.58
N PRO A 204 -9.93 14.37 -11.38
CA PRO A 204 -9.22 13.14 -11.04
C PRO A 204 -9.83 11.99 -11.84
N SER A 205 -9.11 11.53 -12.85
CA SER A 205 -9.56 10.53 -13.83
C SER A 205 -8.94 9.15 -13.60
N GLN A 206 -8.10 8.99 -12.59
CA GLN A 206 -7.47 7.72 -12.22
C GLN A 206 -7.88 7.33 -10.80
N PRO A 207 -8.41 6.12 -10.56
CA PRO A 207 -8.65 5.60 -9.21
C PRO A 207 -7.31 5.40 -8.49
N ALA A 208 -7.29 5.59 -7.18
CA ALA A 208 -6.05 5.53 -6.41
C ALA A 208 -6.30 5.12 -4.97
N LEU A 209 -6.39 3.81 -4.71
CA LEU A 209 -6.59 3.18 -3.40
C LEU A 209 -5.81 3.81 -2.24
N ASN A 210 -4.61 4.32 -2.53
CA ASN A 210 -3.75 4.99 -1.58
C ASN A 210 -3.25 6.28 -2.27
N PHE A 211 -3.89 7.42 -1.97
CA PHE A 211 -3.60 8.70 -2.64
C PHE A 211 -2.69 9.61 -1.81
N TYR A 212 -1.49 9.10 -1.49
CA TYR A 212 -0.46 9.81 -0.73
C TYR A 212 0.02 11.11 -1.41
N LEU A 213 -0.09 11.20 -2.73
CA LEU A 213 0.29 12.39 -3.50
C LEU A 213 -0.55 13.62 -3.15
N TYR A 214 -1.73 13.44 -2.56
CA TYR A 214 -2.56 14.56 -2.13
C TYR A 214 -1.83 15.43 -1.11
N HIS A 215 -1.38 14.85 0.01
CA HIS A 215 -0.68 15.59 1.07
C HIS A 215 0.69 16.07 0.61
N LYS A 216 1.39 15.29 -0.21
CA LYS A 216 2.63 15.76 -0.85
C LYS A 216 2.41 17.03 -1.67
N ASN A 217 1.35 17.05 -2.47
CA ASN A 217 1.01 18.23 -3.28
C ASN A 217 0.56 19.43 -2.43
N VAL A 218 -0.06 19.20 -1.28
CA VAL A 218 -0.38 20.26 -0.31
C VAL A 218 0.91 20.88 0.22
N GLU A 219 1.86 20.08 0.71
CA GLU A 219 3.14 20.59 1.21
C GLU A 219 3.96 21.30 0.11
N ASP A 220 3.95 20.77 -1.12
CA ASP A 220 4.57 21.41 -2.27
C ASP A 220 3.97 22.78 -2.58
N ALA A 221 2.66 22.95 -2.38
CA ALA A 221 2.01 24.23 -2.59
C ALA A 221 2.49 25.29 -1.58
N TYR A 222 2.63 24.90 -0.31
CA TYR A 222 3.24 25.75 0.72
C TYR A 222 4.72 26.02 0.43
N GLY A 223 5.49 25.02 0.03
CA GLY A 223 6.92 25.17 -0.30
C GLY A 223 7.16 26.05 -1.52
N THR A 224 6.30 25.95 -2.54
CA THR A 224 6.34 26.83 -3.72
C THR A 224 6.02 28.28 -3.35
N TYR A 225 5.14 28.49 -2.38
CA TYR A 225 4.85 29.82 -1.85
C TYR A 225 6.02 30.36 -1.02
N SER A 226 6.52 29.58 -0.06
CA SER A 226 7.67 29.92 0.78
C SER A 226 8.23 28.67 1.47
N LYS A 227 9.52 28.40 1.27
CA LYS A 227 10.23 27.32 2.00
C LYS A 227 10.10 27.45 3.51
N THR A 228 10.29 28.67 4.04
CA THR A 228 10.14 28.96 5.47
C THR A 228 8.71 28.72 5.96
N CYS A 229 7.68 28.94 5.12
CA CYS A 229 6.32 28.61 5.49
C CYS A 229 6.12 27.09 5.61
N ALA A 230 6.64 26.31 4.66
CA ALA A 230 6.59 24.85 4.73
C ALA A 230 7.34 24.30 5.96
N GLU A 231 8.51 24.86 6.29
CA GLU A 231 9.25 24.52 7.52
C GLU A 231 8.44 24.83 8.78
N ASN A 232 7.80 26.01 8.84
CA ASN A 232 6.94 26.38 9.97
C ASN A 232 5.71 25.48 10.08
N LEU A 233 5.13 25.06 8.95
CA LEU A 233 4.03 24.09 8.91
C LEU A 233 4.50 22.76 9.52
N ALA A 234 5.63 22.22 9.06
CA ALA A 234 6.20 20.98 9.58
C ALA A 234 6.45 21.05 11.09
N ASN A 235 7.03 22.16 11.57
CA ASN A 235 7.27 22.39 13.01
C ASN A 235 5.98 22.44 13.84
N VAL A 236 4.90 22.99 13.28
CA VAL A 236 3.61 23.04 13.96
C VAL A 236 2.97 21.65 14.03
N ILE A 237 3.01 20.87 12.94
CA ILE A 237 2.48 19.50 12.94
C ILE A 237 3.29 18.60 13.88
N LEU A 238 4.61 18.70 13.87
CA LEU A 238 5.48 17.98 14.81
C LEU A 238 5.13 18.31 16.27
N ASN A 239 4.90 19.60 16.58
CA ASN A 239 4.50 19.99 17.93
C ASN A 239 3.15 19.38 18.34
N VAL A 240 2.18 19.27 17.42
CA VAL A 240 0.89 18.62 17.70
C VAL A 240 1.06 17.11 17.93
N ARG A 241 1.88 16.43 17.11
CA ARG A 241 2.25 15.01 17.28
C ARG A 241 2.91 14.74 18.63
N GLN A 242 3.72 15.66 19.13
CA GLN A 242 4.30 15.55 20.48
C GLN A 242 3.25 15.74 21.58
N LEU A 243 2.39 16.76 21.45
CA LEU A 243 1.41 17.10 22.50
C LEU A 243 0.36 16.00 22.70
N VAL A 244 -0.08 15.32 21.64
CA VAL A 244 -1.14 14.29 21.74
C VAL A 244 -0.72 13.07 22.57
N GLN A 245 0.58 12.81 22.74
CA GLN A 245 1.09 11.65 23.48
C GLN A 245 1.09 11.82 25.01
N SER A 246 0.85 13.04 25.52
CA SER A 246 0.79 13.31 26.97
C SER A 246 -0.59 13.80 27.39
N ALA A 247 -1.04 13.43 28.60
CA ALA A 247 -2.34 13.87 29.10
C ALA A 247 -2.45 15.41 29.17
N LYS A 248 -1.38 16.08 29.60
CA LYS A 248 -1.30 17.55 29.63
C LYS A 248 -1.35 18.15 28.23
N GLY A 249 -0.61 17.61 27.27
CA GLY A 249 -0.61 18.11 25.90
C GLY A 249 -1.96 17.91 25.21
N ARG A 250 -2.65 16.80 25.49
CA ARG A 250 -4.03 16.57 25.05
C ARG A 250 -5.02 17.55 25.64
N GLU A 251 -4.96 17.83 26.94
CA GLU A 251 -5.78 18.86 27.58
C GLU A 251 -5.58 20.23 26.89
N GLN A 252 -4.32 20.58 26.62
CA GLN A 252 -3.97 21.81 25.92
C GLN A 252 -4.51 21.85 24.48
N LEU A 253 -4.41 20.75 23.74
CA LEU A 253 -4.99 20.60 22.40
C LEU A 253 -6.52 20.70 22.43
N SER A 254 -7.16 19.96 23.33
CA SER A 254 -8.60 19.95 23.53
C SER A 254 -9.15 21.34 23.84
N SER A 255 -8.49 22.07 24.74
CA SER A 255 -8.85 23.45 25.08
C SER A 255 -8.64 24.41 23.90
N THR A 256 -7.48 24.33 23.23
CA THR A 256 -7.12 25.24 22.14
C THR A 256 -8.00 25.07 20.91
N LEU A 257 -8.37 23.82 20.59
CA LEU A 257 -9.17 23.45 19.43
C LEU A 257 -10.65 23.21 19.77
N GLN A 258 -11.05 23.41 21.03
CA GLN A 258 -12.40 23.12 21.54
C GLN A 258 -12.88 21.74 21.07
N LEU A 259 -12.05 20.71 21.29
CA LEU A 259 -12.31 19.36 20.81
C LEU A 259 -13.53 18.76 21.49
N THR A 260 -14.39 18.11 20.71
CA THR A 260 -15.59 17.45 21.21
C THR A 260 -15.62 15.98 20.77
N PRO A 261 -15.54 15.03 21.72
CA PRO A 261 -15.21 15.20 23.14
C PRO A 261 -13.72 15.59 23.37
N ASP A 262 -13.33 15.82 24.63
CA ASP A 262 -11.93 16.05 24.98
C ASP A 262 -11.08 14.80 24.65
N LEU A 263 -9.86 14.97 24.13
CA LEU A 263 -8.97 13.84 23.85
C LEU A 263 -8.60 13.03 25.11
N ASN A 264 -8.59 13.62 26.30
CA ASN A 264 -8.37 12.90 27.55
C ASN A 264 -9.58 12.11 28.03
N SER A 265 -10.80 12.44 27.57
CA SER A 265 -11.98 11.64 27.90
C SER A 265 -12.14 10.42 26.99
N LEU A 266 -11.32 10.30 25.94
CA LEU A 266 -11.29 9.16 25.04
C LEU A 266 -10.33 8.08 25.58
N GLN A 267 -10.73 6.82 25.43
CA GLN A 267 -9.76 5.74 25.38
C GLN A 267 -9.06 5.82 24.01
N LEU A 268 -7.92 6.50 23.97
CA LEU A 268 -7.22 6.81 22.72
C LEU A 268 -6.78 5.54 22.02
N ARG A 269 -7.55 5.14 21.02
CA ARG A 269 -7.19 4.11 20.06
C ARG A 269 -6.67 4.77 18.78
N PHE A 270 -6.01 3.98 17.94
CA PHE A 270 -5.46 4.47 16.67
C PHE A 270 -6.53 5.11 15.76
N PRO A 271 -7.78 4.59 15.65
CA PRO A 271 -8.82 5.26 14.85
C PRO A 271 -9.15 6.68 15.32
N ASP A 272 -9.22 6.93 16.63
CA ASP A 272 -9.49 8.26 17.18
C ASP A 272 -8.29 9.21 16.95
N TYR A 273 -7.07 8.69 17.14
CA TYR A 273 -5.83 9.41 16.81
C TYR A 273 -5.79 9.79 15.31
N GLN A 274 -6.02 8.83 14.42
CA GLN A 274 -6.00 9.02 12.96
C GLN A 274 -7.11 9.98 12.52
N PHE A 275 -8.31 9.84 13.09
CA PHE A 275 -9.42 10.74 12.82
C PHE A 275 -9.10 12.19 13.24
N PHE A 276 -8.49 12.40 14.40
CA PHE A 276 -8.02 13.73 14.83
C PHE A 276 -7.04 14.35 13.82
N PHE A 277 -6.06 13.58 13.33
CA PHE A 277 -5.11 14.09 12.31
C PHE A 277 -5.77 14.34 10.95
N ILE A 278 -6.77 13.55 10.56
CA ILE A 278 -7.59 13.82 9.38
C ILE A 278 -8.30 15.17 9.53
N VAL A 279 -8.99 15.41 10.65
CA VAL A 279 -9.67 16.69 10.91
C VAL A 279 -8.67 17.86 10.93
N LEU A 280 -7.54 17.70 11.60
CA LEU A 280 -6.47 18.70 11.67
C LEU A 280 -5.88 19.03 10.29
N SER A 281 -5.66 18.03 9.43
CA SER A 281 -5.07 18.19 8.09
C SER A 281 -5.86 19.17 7.22
N HIS A 282 -7.16 19.32 7.48
CA HIS A 282 -8.01 20.20 6.71
C HIS A 282 -7.66 21.69 6.86
N LEU A 283 -7.09 22.09 8.00
CA LEU A 283 -6.61 23.45 8.22
C LEU A 283 -5.50 23.86 7.24
N PHE A 284 -4.86 22.88 6.59
CA PHE A 284 -3.78 23.09 5.63
C PHE A 284 -4.19 22.71 4.20
N ARG A 285 -4.92 21.59 4.04
CA ARG A 285 -5.28 21.09 2.71
C ARG A 285 -6.30 21.97 1.99
N ILE A 286 -7.28 22.54 2.70
CA ILE A 286 -8.34 23.35 2.08
C ILE A 286 -7.79 24.70 1.59
N PRO A 287 -6.99 25.44 2.38
CA PRO A 287 -6.32 26.65 1.91
C PRO A 287 -5.41 26.41 0.70
N ALA A 288 -4.73 25.26 0.64
CA ALA A 288 -3.93 24.89 -0.53
C ALA A 288 -4.81 24.60 -1.76
N GLN A 289 -5.85 23.77 -1.60
CA GLN A 289 -6.74 23.37 -2.69
C GLN A 289 -7.48 24.57 -3.31
N TYR A 290 -7.93 25.55 -2.53
CA TYR A 290 -8.72 26.68 -3.02
C TYR A 290 -7.96 28.01 -3.01
N ASN A 291 -6.62 27.97 -2.92
CA ASN A 291 -5.78 29.17 -2.87
C ASN A 291 -6.09 30.15 -4.02
N LYS A 292 -6.57 31.36 -3.68
CA LYS A 292 -6.89 32.45 -4.63
C LYS A 292 -7.91 32.08 -5.71
N VAL A 293 -8.81 31.14 -5.43
CA VAL A 293 -9.94 30.86 -6.34
C VAL A 293 -11.02 31.90 -6.08
N ASN A 294 -11.52 32.56 -7.14
CA ASN A 294 -12.45 33.70 -7.04
C ASN A 294 -13.89 33.32 -6.65
N VAL A 295 -14.04 32.57 -5.56
CA VAL A 295 -15.30 31.97 -5.13
C VAL A 295 -15.36 31.89 -3.62
N GLY A 296 -16.51 32.25 -3.06
CA GLY A 296 -16.72 32.25 -1.62
C GLY A 296 -15.63 33.02 -0.87
N PRO A 297 -15.21 32.57 0.33
CA PRO A 297 -14.20 33.26 1.14
C PRO A 297 -12.82 33.30 0.46
N PHE A 298 -12.50 32.29 -0.36
CA PHE A 298 -11.19 32.10 -0.98
C PHE A 298 -10.80 33.12 -2.05
N ALA A 299 -11.77 33.93 -2.48
CA ALA A 299 -11.54 35.03 -3.40
C ALA A 299 -10.60 36.10 -2.80
N THR A 300 -10.65 36.28 -1.48
CA THR A 300 -9.90 37.35 -0.78
C THR A 300 -9.15 36.90 0.46
N SER A 301 -9.53 35.77 1.09
CA SER A 301 -8.92 35.27 2.34
C SER A 301 -9.05 33.76 2.48
N GLY A 302 -8.45 33.17 3.51
CA GLY A 302 -8.50 31.72 3.78
C GLY A 302 -7.60 30.87 2.88
N GLY A 303 -6.63 31.50 2.19
CA GLY A 303 -5.68 30.82 1.30
C GLY A 303 -4.32 30.55 1.97
N ILE A 304 -3.35 30.10 1.17
CA ILE A 304 -1.98 29.81 1.63
C ILE A 304 -1.34 31.03 2.31
N VAL A 305 -1.61 32.24 1.80
CA VAL A 305 -1.06 33.50 2.34
C VAL A 305 -1.45 33.68 3.81
N ASP A 306 -2.73 33.48 4.13
CA ASP A 306 -3.24 33.68 5.50
C ASP A 306 -2.64 32.67 6.46
N VAL A 307 -2.58 31.40 6.04
CA VAL A 307 -1.94 30.33 6.81
C VAL A 307 -0.47 30.68 7.08
N CYS A 308 0.29 31.05 6.05
CA CYS A 308 1.70 31.37 6.20
C CYS A 308 1.96 32.60 7.07
N ASN A 309 1.08 33.61 7.04
CA ASN A 309 1.19 34.77 7.91
C ASN A 309 1.00 34.39 9.39
N ILE A 310 0.02 33.52 9.69
CA ILE A 310 -0.19 32.99 11.04
C ILE A 310 1.02 32.16 11.49
N LEU A 311 1.53 31.29 10.61
CA LEU A 311 2.66 30.42 10.91
C LEU A 311 3.98 31.17 11.14
N ALA A 312 4.17 32.32 10.46
CA ALA A 312 5.35 33.16 10.57
C ALA A 312 5.42 33.99 11.88
N ASP A 313 4.32 34.09 12.64
CA ASP A 313 4.29 34.87 13.87
C ASP A 313 5.16 34.21 14.96
N LYS A 314 6.34 34.81 15.22
CA LYS A 314 7.30 34.32 16.22
C LYS A 314 6.87 34.61 17.67
N THR A 315 5.85 35.44 17.88
CA THR A 315 5.36 35.80 19.22
C THR A 315 4.38 34.78 19.79
N VAL A 316 4.07 33.74 19.02
CA VAL A 316 3.01 32.76 19.29
C VAL A 316 3.61 31.36 19.31
N SER A 317 3.24 30.57 20.32
CA SER A 317 3.61 29.15 20.38
C SER A 317 3.00 28.36 19.21
N ASN A 318 3.62 27.24 18.84
CA ASN A 318 3.13 26.40 17.76
C ASN A 318 1.68 25.92 17.99
N LEU A 319 1.33 25.48 19.20
CA LEU A 319 -0.04 25.17 19.58
C LEU A 319 -1.02 26.34 19.34
N ASN A 320 -0.69 27.55 19.80
CA ASN A 320 -1.57 28.70 19.64
C ASN A 320 -1.70 29.15 18.18
N LYS A 321 -0.71 28.86 17.32
CA LYS A 321 -0.84 29.04 15.87
C LYS A 321 -1.92 28.13 15.29
N VAL A 322 -1.98 26.87 15.72
CA VAL A 322 -3.05 25.93 15.30
C VAL A 322 -4.43 26.46 15.75
N GLY A 323 -4.55 26.92 17.00
CA GLY A 323 -5.77 27.55 17.49
C GLY A 323 -6.17 28.77 16.66
N ARG A 324 -5.23 29.64 16.29
CA ARG A 324 -5.48 30.79 15.40
C ARG A 324 -5.90 30.37 14.00
N LEU A 325 -5.30 29.33 13.44
CA LEU A 325 -5.72 28.77 12.15
C LEU A 325 -7.16 28.27 12.21
N ALA A 326 -7.51 27.47 13.23
CA ALA A 326 -8.88 26.99 13.42
C ALA A 326 -9.87 28.16 13.54
N ASN A 327 -9.57 29.14 14.40
CA ASN A 327 -10.43 30.31 14.61
C ASN A 327 -10.60 31.19 13.37
N THR A 328 -9.57 31.29 12.52
CA THR A 328 -9.60 32.12 11.32
C THR A 328 -10.30 31.42 10.17
N LEU A 329 -9.96 30.14 9.96
CA LEU A 329 -10.37 29.44 8.75
C LEU A 329 -11.71 28.75 8.89
N PHE A 330 -12.08 28.27 10.09
CA PHE A 330 -13.35 27.59 10.31
C PHE A 330 -14.56 28.46 9.93
N PRO A 331 -14.70 29.71 10.44
CA PRO A 331 -15.86 30.55 10.10
C PRO A 331 -15.96 30.82 8.60
N LEU A 332 -14.81 31.02 7.95
CA LEU A 332 -14.74 31.22 6.50
C LEU A 332 -15.26 30.00 5.76
N MET A 333 -14.87 28.81 6.18
CA MET A 333 -15.17 27.57 5.47
C MET A 333 -16.57 27.01 5.73
N THR A 334 -17.10 27.19 6.94
CA THR A 334 -18.43 26.68 7.32
C THR A 334 -19.53 27.73 7.13
N GLY A 335 -19.17 29.01 7.00
CA GLY A 335 -20.12 30.12 7.01
C GLY A 335 -20.67 30.44 8.40
N SER A 336 -20.10 29.87 9.48
CA SER A 336 -20.48 30.19 10.85
C SER A 336 -19.96 31.58 11.27
N ASP A 337 -20.64 32.20 12.24
CA ASP A 337 -20.20 33.51 12.78
C ASP A 337 -18.92 33.41 13.62
N LYS A 338 -18.62 32.22 14.15
CA LYS A 338 -17.47 31.95 15.02
C LYS A 338 -17.02 30.49 14.93
N PHE A 339 -15.82 30.23 15.42
CA PHE A 339 -15.31 28.89 15.65
C PHE A 339 -16.08 28.22 16.79
N ASN A 340 -16.54 26.99 16.56
CA ASN A 340 -17.32 26.23 17.54
C ASN A 340 -16.60 24.97 18.03
N GLY A 341 -15.41 24.64 17.54
CA GLY A 341 -14.65 23.44 17.92
C GLY A 341 -14.50 22.41 16.81
N LEU A 342 -13.73 21.35 17.07
CA LEU A 342 -13.50 20.25 16.13
C LEU A 342 -13.99 18.92 16.71
N MET A 343 -14.54 18.05 15.88
CA MET A 343 -14.85 16.68 16.29
C MET A 343 -13.56 15.86 16.42
N SER A 344 -13.47 15.05 17.46
CA SER A 344 -12.28 14.21 17.76
C SER A 344 -12.58 12.72 17.89
N ASN A 345 -13.86 12.32 17.91
CA ASN A 345 -14.27 10.93 18.12
C ASN A 345 -14.65 10.24 16.81
N HIS A 346 -13.98 9.12 16.51
CA HIS A 346 -14.19 8.34 15.29
C HIS A 346 -15.56 7.64 15.27
N SER A 347 -16.00 7.08 16.40
CA SER A 347 -17.27 6.35 16.51
C SER A 347 -18.46 7.26 16.21
N LEU A 348 -18.47 8.49 16.73
CA LEU A 348 -19.51 9.48 16.46
C LEU A 348 -19.55 9.84 14.96
N PHE A 349 -18.38 10.01 14.34
CA PHE A 349 -18.30 10.26 12.90
C PHE A 349 -18.89 9.11 12.08
N THR A 350 -18.61 7.87 12.49
CA THR A 350 -19.13 6.66 11.87
C THR A 350 -20.66 6.58 12.01
N GLU A 351 -21.20 6.82 13.20
CA GLU A 351 -22.66 6.83 13.44
C GLU A 351 -23.39 7.84 12.55
N LEU A 352 -22.80 9.03 12.35
CA LEU A 352 -23.36 10.04 11.44
C LEU A 352 -23.44 9.54 10.00
N LEU A 353 -22.40 8.83 9.54
CA LEU A 353 -22.34 8.26 8.20
C LEU A 353 -23.20 7.01 8.03
N GLN A 354 -23.57 6.33 9.11
CA GLN A 354 -24.50 5.20 9.08
C GLN A 354 -25.97 5.64 8.93
N ASN A 355 -26.30 6.92 9.11
CA ASN A 355 -27.64 7.43 8.89
C ASN A 355 -28.00 7.39 7.40
N GLU A 356 -28.94 6.51 7.04
CA GLU A 356 -29.31 6.29 5.65
C GLU A 356 -30.32 7.31 5.09
N SER A 357 -30.81 8.26 5.90
CA SER A 357 -31.81 9.23 5.44
C SER A 357 -31.24 10.17 4.37
N PRO A 358 -31.94 10.40 3.24
CA PRO A 358 -31.56 11.42 2.24
C PRO A 358 -31.53 12.84 2.81
N ASP A 359 -32.31 13.10 3.86
CA ASP A 359 -32.36 14.37 4.58
C ASP A 359 -31.31 14.47 5.70
N ALA A 360 -30.53 13.41 5.92
CA ALA A 360 -29.48 13.41 6.93
C ALA A 360 -28.42 14.46 6.60
N TYR A 361 -27.88 15.08 7.65
CA TYR A 361 -26.80 16.05 7.52
C TYR A 361 -25.58 15.50 6.76
N ALA A 362 -25.27 14.21 6.97
CA ALA A 362 -24.16 13.52 6.34
C ALA A 362 -24.50 12.81 5.01
N ALA A 363 -25.69 13.00 4.43
CA ALA A 363 -26.14 12.25 3.25
C ALA A 363 -25.18 12.37 2.04
N THR A 364 -24.73 13.59 1.72
CA THR A 364 -23.71 13.84 0.66
C THR A 364 -22.38 13.16 0.97
N LEU A 365 -21.97 13.18 2.24
CA LEU A 365 -20.72 12.55 2.67
C LEU A 365 -20.78 11.04 2.57
N ARG A 366 -21.89 10.43 3.02
CA ARG A 366 -22.15 9.00 2.88
C ARG A 366 -22.15 8.59 1.40
N ALA A 367 -22.86 9.32 0.54
CA ALA A 367 -22.88 9.05 -0.90
C ALA A 367 -21.48 9.16 -1.55
N THR A 368 -20.65 10.10 -1.10
CA THR A 368 -19.28 10.22 -1.64
C THR A 368 -18.38 9.13 -1.12
N LEU A 369 -18.42 8.86 0.19
CA LEU A 369 -17.68 7.77 0.79
C LEU A 369 -18.02 6.45 0.11
N TRP A 370 -19.29 6.23 -0.25
CA TRP A 370 -19.69 5.07 -1.05
C TRP A 370 -18.94 4.99 -2.39
N GLN A 371 -18.84 6.08 -3.15
CA GLN A 371 -18.10 6.07 -4.42
C GLN A 371 -16.61 5.78 -4.22
N ASP A 372 -16.02 6.29 -3.13
CA ASP A 372 -14.63 6.02 -2.78
C ASP A 372 -14.42 4.57 -2.35
N CYS A 373 -15.31 4.02 -1.53
CA CYS A 373 -15.29 2.63 -1.06
C CYS A 373 -15.64 1.60 -2.14
N ASN A 374 -16.30 2.01 -3.23
CA ASN A 374 -16.77 1.11 -4.27
C ASN A 374 -15.97 1.20 -5.59
N GLU A 375 -15.56 2.39 -6.04
CA GLU A 375 -14.98 2.55 -7.40
C GLU A 375 -13.73 3.43 -7.50
N LEU A 376 -13.59 4.45 -6.64
CA LEU A 376 -12.57 5.49 -6.82
C LEU A 376 -11.34 5.30 -5.92
N GLY A 377 -11.57 4.91 -4.66
CA GLY A 377 -10.55 4.75 -3.64
C GLY A 377 -9.78 6.02 -3.31
N PHE A 378 -10.32 7.24 -3.49
CA PHE A 378 -9.63 8.53 -3.31
C PHE A 378 -9.21 8.87 -1.85
N PHE A 379 -8.60 7.92 -1.16
CA PHE A 379 -8.17 8.00 0.22
C PHE A 379 -6.88 8.82 0.34
N GLN A 380 -7.00 9.99 0.96
CA GLN A 380 -5.93 10.99 1.04
C GLN A 380 -4.99 10.65 2.19
N THR A 381 -4.07 9.72 1.96
CA THR A 381 -3.14 9.23 2.98
C THR A 381 -1.90 10.12 3.10
N THR A 382 -1.02 9.80 4.03
CA THR A 382 0.30 10.42 4.20
C THR A 382 1.47 9.47 3.87
N ASP A 383 1.19 8.37 3.15
CA ASP A 383 2.13 7.27 2.83
C ASP A 383 3.18 7.61 1.74
N TYR A 384 3.77 8.81 1.76
CA TYR A 384 4.74 9.27 0.77
C TYR A 384 6.21 9.13 1.19
N GLY A 385 6.50 9.11 2.50
CA GLY A 385 7.85 9.22 3.07
C GLY A 385 8.32 10.66 3.24
N GLY A 386 8.60 11.06 4.50
CA GLY A 386 9.13 12.37 4.84
C GLY A 386 8.15 13.55 4.79
N LEU A 387 6.83 13.30 4.84
CA LEU A 387 5.80 14.35 5.02
C LEU A 387 5.72 14.82 6.48
N ALA A 388 5.25 16.05 6.70
CA ALA A 388 5.10 16.63 8.03
C ALA A 388 4.17 15.82 8.95
N PHE A 389 3.10 15.26 8.37
CA PHE A 389 2.13 14.41 9.07
C PHE A 389 2.64 13.00 9.35
N GLY A 390 3.83 12.60 8.88
CA GLY A 390 4.35 11.23 9.05
C GLY A 390 3.32 10.17 8.64
N SER A 391 3.17 9.12 9.44
CA SER A 391 2.19 8.04 9.19
C SER A 391 0.82 8.27 9.86
N SER A 392 0.50 9.48 10.33
CA SER A 392 -0.71 9.73 11.12
C SER A 392 -2.04 9.53 10.35
N ILE A 393 -2.01 9.41 9.02
CA ILE A 393 -3.18 9.18 8.16
C ILE A 393 -2.91 8.01 7.20
N PRO A 394 -2.92 6.75 7.68
CA PRO A 394 -2.65 5.59 6.85
C PRO A 394 -3.89 5.15 6.05
N ASN A 395 -3.67 4.37 4.99
CA ASN A 395 -4.78 3.87 4.17
C ASN A 395 -5.77 3.00 4.96
N ASN A 396 -5.27 2.27 5.96
CA ASN A 396 -6.06 1.35 6.77
C ASN A 396 -7.29 2.00 7.44
N PHE A 397 -7.16 3.26 7.88
CA PHE A 397 -8.26 4.03 8.46
C PHE A 397 -9.49 4.08 7.53
N TYR A 398 -9.26 4.43 6.27
CA TYR A 398 -10.35 4.62 5.30
C TYR A 398 -11.05 3.30 4.95
N LEU A 399 -10.29 2.21 4.86
CA LEU A 399 -10.85 0.88 4.61
C LEU A 399 -11.70 0.38 5.79
N ASN A 400 -11.27 0.65 7.03
CA ASN A 400 -12.07 0.36 8.22
C ASN A 400 -13.35 1.20 8.22
N LEU A 401 -13.24 2.51 7.94
CA LEU A 401 -14.41 3.39 7.83
C LEU A 401 -15.41 2.92 6.77
N CYS A 402 -14.95 2.43 5.62
CA CYS A 402 -15.82 1.82 4.61
C CYS A 402 -16.62 0.64 5.19
N THR A 403 -15.92 -0.25 5.90
CA THR A 403 -16.51 -1.44 6.53
C THR A 403 -17.51 -1.04 7.62
N ASP A 404 -17.15 -0.07 8.47
CA ASP A 404 -17.98 0.39 9.57
C ASP A 404 -19.28 1.04 9.11
N VAL A 405 -19.24 1.73 7.96
CA VAL A 405 -20.37 2.51 7.42
C VAL A 405 -21.29 1.70 6.50
N PHE A 406 -20.73 0.75 5.75
CA PHE A 406 -21.48 -0.01 4.72
C PHE A 406 -21.54 -1.52 4.97
N GLY A 407 -20.78 -2.05 5.92
CA GLY A 407 -20.75 -3.46 6.31
C GLY A 407 -19.57 -4.26 5.74
N ASP A 408 -19.56 -5.55 6.06
CA ASP A 408 -18.40 -6.45 5.91
C ASP A 408 -18.03 -6.77 4.45
N ASP A 409 -18.92 -6.50 3.50
CA ASP A 409 -18.63 -6.65 2.07
C ASP A 409 -17.73 -5.54 1.51
N TYR A 410 -17.35 -4.53 2.30
CA TYR A 410 -16.58 -3.37 1.84
C TYR A 410 -15.08 -3.45 2.22
N GLU A 411 -14.48 -4.63 2.02
CA GLU A 411 -13.04 -4.87 2.15
C GLU A 411 -12.24 -4.47 0.89
N VAL A 412 -10.91 -4.34 1.03
CA VAL A 412 -9.98 -3.92 -0.02
C VAL A 412 -10.09 -4.73 -1.33
N ASN A 413 -10.45 -6.01 -1.24
CA ASN A 413 -10.62 -6.88 -2.40
C ASN A 413 -11.82 -6.50 -3.28
N ASN A 414 -12.91 -6.03 -2.67
CA ASN A 414 -14.10 -5.63 -3.41
C ASN A 414 -13.92 -4.26 -4.05
N LEU A 415 -13.25 -3.33 -3.38
CA LEU A 415 -12.85 -2.07 -3.99
C LEU A 415 -11.89 -2.28 -5.18
N LYS A 416 -10.91 -3.19 -5.09
CA LYS A 416 -10.07 -3.58 -6.23
C LYS A 416 -10.90 -4.12 -7.42
N LYS A 417 -11.96 -4.89 -7.16
CA LYS A 417 -12.88 -5.36 -8.22
C LYS A 417 -13.65 -4.19 -8.84
N GLY A 418 -14.11 -3.23 -8.05
CA GLY A 418 -14.76 -2.02 -8.54
C GLY A 418 -13.85 -1.17 -9.41
N ILE A 419 -12.62 -0.89 -8.96
CA ILE A 419 -11.58 -0.21 -9.74
C ILE A 419 -11.30 -0.94 -11.06
N LYS A 420 -11.27 -2.29 -11.05
CA LYS A 420 -11.08 -3.09 -12.26
C LYS A 420 -12.19 -2.87 -13.30
N LYS A 421 -13.42 -2.55 -12.89
CA LYS A 421 -14.53 -2.20 -13.80
C LYS A 421 -14.31 -0.86 -14.51
N LEU A 422 -13.46 0.02 -13.97
CA LEU A 422 -13.14 1.32 -14.57
C LEU A 422 -12.05 1.25 -15.65
N ARG A 423 -11.41 0.10 -15.86
CA ARG A 423 -10.35 -0.08 -16.89
C ARG A 423 -10.68 0.48 -18.29
N PRO A 424 -11.93 0.41 -18.81
CA PRO A 424 -12.27 1.03 -20.11
C PRO A 424 -12.05 2.54 -20.16
N TYR A 425 -11.98 3.19 -19.00
CA TYR A 425 -11.79 4.62 -18.85
C TYR A 425 -10.37 5.00 -18.40
N THR A 426 -9.68 4.12 -17.66
CA THR A 426 -8.50 4.48 -16.85
C THR A 426 -7.23 3.70 -17.23
N SER A 427 -7.17 3.09 -18.41
CA SER A 427 -6.02 2.28 -18.84
C SER A 427 -4.72 3.05 -19.07
N SER A 428 -4.77 4.39 -19.10
CA SER A 428 -3.61 5.26 -19.32
C SER A 428 -3.84 6.66 -18.74
N PHE A 429 -2.73 7.35 -18.40
CA PHE A 429 -2.73 8.80 -18.14
C PHE A 429 -2.85 9.64 -19.43
N VAL A 430 -2.96 9.00 -20.60
CA VAL A 430 -3.26 9.63 -21.89
C VAL A 430 -4.77 9.59 -22.15
N TYR A 431 -5.40 10.76 -22.26
CA TYR A 431 -6.81 10.84 -22.64
C TYR A 431 -7.02 10.47 -24.11
N GLN A 432 -7.95 9.55 -24.36
CA GLN A 432 -8.19 8.99 -25.70
C GLN A 432 -9.34 9.65 -26.47
N GLY A 433 -10.14 10.51 -25.84
CA GLY A 433 -11.26 11.19 -26.50
C GLY A 433 -10.85 12.39 -27.35
N SER A 434 -11.68 12.74 -28.32
CA SER A 434 -11.56 13.94 -29.16
C SER A 434 -12.34 15.14 -28.60
N ASN A 435 -12.06 16.34 -29.10
CA ASN A 435 -12.73 17.59 -28.76
C ASN A 435 -12.88 17.82 -27.24
N ALA A 436 -11.80 17.71 -26.49
CA ALA A 436 -11.79 17.99 -25.05
C ALA A 436 -10.81 19.12 -24.69
N VAL A 437 -11.17 19.94 -23.71
CA VAL A 437 -10.19 20.78 -23.00
C VAL A 437 -10.11 20.26 -21.57
N LEU A 438 -8.93 19.75 -21.20
CA LEU A 438 -8.61 19.22 -19.87
C LEU A 438 -7.67 20.20 -19.18
N THR A 439 -8.10 20.80 -18.08
CA THR A 439 -7.30 21.77 -17.35
C THR A 439 -6.98 21.27 -15.94
N HIS A 440 -5.77 21.58 -15.45
CA HIS A 440 -5.40 21.35 -14.05
C HIS A 440 -4.58 22.53 -13.53
N GLY A 441 -4.92 23.03 -12.34
CA GLY A 441 -4.08 23.97 -11.64
C GLY A 441 -2.77 23.33 -11.21
N SER A 442 -1.63 24.02 -11.37
CA SER A 442 -0.34 23.47 -10.91
C SER A 442 -0.24 23.36 -9.38
N GLN A 443 -1.07 24.10 -8.65
CA GLN A 443 -1.17 24.09 -7.18
C GLN A 443 -2.33 23.23 -6.67
N ASP A 444 -3.10 22.61 -7.57
CA ASP A 444 -4.21 21.74 -7.21
C ASP A 444 -3.68 20.40 -6.67
N PRO A 445 -4.02 20.01 -5.43
CA PRO A 445 -3.60 18.72 -4.88
C PRO A 445 -4.11 17.50 -5.65
N TRP A 446 -5.22 17.65 -6.38
CA TRP A 446 -5.84 16.57 -7.17
C TRP A 446 -5.20 16.35 -8.54
N ARG A 447 -4.27 17.22 -8.98
CA ARG A 447 -3.76 17.23 -10.36
C ARG A 447 -3.11 15.91 -10.80
N THR A 448 -2.55 15.14 -9.87
CA THR A 448 -1.80 13.92 -10.17
C THR A 448 -2.69 12.72 -10.52
N LEU A 449 -3.98 12.77 -10.20
CA LEU A 449 -4.96 11.78 -10.67
C LEU A 449 -5.57 12.14 -12.02
N GLY A 450 -5.27 13.32 -12.57
CA GLY A 450 -5.76 13.75 -13.88
C GLY A 450 -4.98 13.12 -15.04
N TYR A 451 -5.55 13.19 -16.24
CA TYR A 451 -4.78 12.93 -17.46
C TYR A 451 -3.66 13.96 -17.61
N ASN A 452 -2.48 13.54 -18.06
CA ASN A 452 -1.33 14.44 -18.24
C ASN A 452 -1.05 14.78 -19.72
N THR A 453 -1.76 14.15 -20.65
CA THR A 453 -1.66 14.39 -22.09
C THR A 453 -2.88 13.85 -22.83
N THR A 454 -2.98 14.11 -24.14
CA THR A 454 -4.05 13.67 -25.03
C THR A 454 -3.48 12.94 -26.25
N SER A 455 -4.17 11.94 -26.79
CA SER A 455 -3.78 11.26 -28.04
C SER A 455 -4.35 11.95 -29.28
N ASP A 456 -5.50 12.62 -29.15
CA ASP A 456 -6.17 13.32 -30.26
C ASP A 456 -5.79 14.81 -30.32
N LYS A 457 -5.50 15.31 -31.54
CA LYS A 457 -5.07 16.70 -31.80
C LYS A 457 -6.16 17.75 -31.58
N THR A 458 -7.42 17.34 -31.50
CA THR A 458 -8.56 18.21 -31.19
C THR A 458 -8.80 18.34 -29.69
N SER A 459 -8.13 17.52 -28.89
CA SER A 459 -8.13 17.58 -27.44
C SER A 459 -6.87 18.27 -26.92
N ILE A 460 -7.01 19.06 -25.87
CA ILE A 460 -5.94 19.87 -25.31
C ILE A 460 -5.84 19.61 -23.81
N PHE A 461 -4.65 19.25 -23.35
CA PHE A 461 -4.28 19.28 -21.94
C PHE A 461 -3.58 20.60 -21.59
N LEU A 462 -3.99 21.23 -20.49
CA LEU A 462 -3.42 22.48 -19.99
C LEU A 462 -3.14 22.39 -18.48
N SER A 463 -1.87 22.39 -18.10
CA SER A 463 -1.47 22.75 -16.73
C SER A 463 -1.46 24.28 -16.61
N ILE A 464 -2.11 24.83 -15.58
CA ILE A 464 -2.25 26.27 -15.35
C ILE A 464 -1.31 26.67 -14.20
N PRO A 465 -0.16 27.31 -14.48
CA PRO A 465 0.80 27.68 -13.46
C PRO A 465 0.21 28.60 -12.38
N GLY A 466 0.44 28.24 -11.12
CA GLY A 466 0.01 29.00 -9.94
C GLY A 466 -1.49 28.94 -9.63
N ALA A 467 -2.29 28.30 -10.49
CA ALA A 467 -3.71 28.13 -10.25
C ALA A 467 -3.96 26.94 -9.32
N ALA A 468 -4.96 27.10 -8.45
CA ALA A 468 -5.47 26.04 -7.58
C ALA A 468 -6.67 25.35 -8.23
N HIS A 469 -7.49 24.67 -7.43
CA HIS A 469 -8.56 23.81 -7.90
C HIS A 469 -9.63 24.57 -8.69
N SER A 470 -9.81 24.20 -9.97
CA SER A 470 -10.84 24.74 -10.88
C SER A 470 -10.89 26.28 -11.02
N ALA A 471 -9.77 26.98 -10.86
CA ALA A 471 -9.71 28.44 -10.96
C ALA A 471 -10.12 28.99 -12.34
N ASP A 472 -9.96 28.20 -13.40
CA ASP A 472 -10.37 28.53 -14.76
C ASP A 472 -11.90 28.54 -14.95
N LEU A 473 -12.63 27.73 -14.18
CA LEU A 473 -14.10 27.70 -14.17
C LEU A 473 -14.73 28.61 -13.10
N ALA A 474 -13.91 29.16 -12.18
CA ALA A 474 -14.35 30.22 -11.27
C ALA A 474 -14.74 31.52 -12.01
N PRO A 475 -15.58 32.39 -11.39
CA PRO A 475 -15.85 33.73 -11.91
C PRO A 475 -14.57 34.52 -12.17
N ARG A 476 -14.59 35.35 -13.22
CA ARG A 476 -13.51 36.30 -13.50
C ARG A 476 -13.39 37.35 -12.40
N ALA A 477 -12.17 37.66 -12.02
CA ALA A 477 -11.77 38.77 -11.17
C ALA A 477 -10.68 39.60 -11.85
N THR A 478 -10.57 40.88 -11.47
CA THR A 478 -9.61 41.82 -12.07
C THR A 478 -8.15 41.46 -11.77
N ASN A 479 -7.90 40.69 -10.71
CA ASN A 479 -6.60 40.23 -10.26
C ASN A 479 -6.24 38.81 -10.73
N ASP A 480 -7.00 38.22 -11.65
CA ASP A 480 -6.69 36.90 -12.21
C ASP A 480 -5.32 36.84 -12.85
N SER A 481 -4.60 35.74 -12.63
CA SER A 481 -3.29 35.55 -13.24
C SER A 481 -3.38 35.49 -14.77
N PHE A 482 -2.28 35.88 -15.43
CA PHE A 482 -2.14 35.73 -16.89
C PHE A 482 -2.46 34.30 -17.36
N PHE A 483 -2.03 33.29 -16.60
CA PHE A 483 -2.21 31.88 -16.95
C PHE A 483 -3.68 31.44 -16.85
N VAL A 484 -4.39 31.87 -15.81
CA VAL A 484 -5.84 31.60 -15.67
C VAL A 484 -6.60 32.25 -16.83
N ASN A 485 -6.30 33.51 -17.14
CA ASN A 485 -6.93 34.21 -18.27
C ASN A 485 -6.64 33.53 -19.62
N ARG A 486 -5.41 33.04 -19.83
CA ARG A 486 -5.05 32.26 -21.02
C ARG A 486 -5.80 30.93 -21.11
N ALA A 487 -5.95 30.22 -19.99
CA ALA A 487 -6.71 28.98 -19.95
C ALA A 487 -8.18 29.20 -20.33
N ARG A 488 -8.81 30.25 -19.77
CA ARG A 488 -10.18 30.65 -20.12
C ARG A 488 -10.34 31.01 -21.60
N GLY A 489 -9.39 31.75 -22.16
CA GLY A 489 -9.37 32.03 -23.59
C GLY A 489 -9.30 30.75 -24.44
N THR A 490 -8.50 29.78 -24.00
CA THR A 490 -8.38 28.48 -24.69
C THR A 490 -9.68 27.69 -24.62
N ILE A 491 -10.36 27.66 -23.46
CA ILE A 491 -11.67 27.05 -23.29
C ILE A 491 -12.68 27.67 -24.26
N SER A 492 -12.87 29.00 -24.21
CA SER A 492 -13.84 29.69 -25.06
C SER A 492 -13.56 29.50 -26.56
N ASN A 493 -12.29 29.54 -26.97
CA ASN A 493 -11.92 29.39 -28.37
C ASN A 493 -12.15 27.97 -28.90
N ASN A 494 -11.88 26.93 -28.10
CA ASN A 494 -12.13 25.56 -28.51
C ASN A 494 -13.63 25.25 -28.56
N ILE A 495 -14.41 25.74 -27.60
CA ILE A 495 -15.88 25.65 -27.67
C ILE A 495 -16.39 26.22 -28.98
N ARG A 496 -15.98 27.45 -29.35
CA ARG A 496 -16.39 28.07 -30.63
C ARG A 496 -15.96 27.22 -31.84
N LYS A 497 -14.74 26.69 -31.83
CA LYS A 497 -14.21 25.83 -32.89
C LYS A 497 -15.03 24.55 -33.08
N TRP A 498 -15.43 23.88 -32.00
CA TRP A 498 -16.26 22.67 -32.06
C TRP A 498 -17.65 22.98 -32.62
N LEU A 499 -18.23 24.12 -32.24
CA LEU A 499 -19.54 24.55 -32.71
C LEU A 499 -19.54 24.89 -34.22
N THR A 500 -18.47 25.45 -34.75
CA THR A 500 -18.39 25.88 -36.17
C THR A 500 -17.81 24.83 -37.11
N GLY A 501 -17.30 23.70 -36.61
CA GLY A 501 -16.69 22.62 -37.42
C GLY A 501 -15.42 23.04 -38.17
N THR A 502 -14.85 24.21 -37.86
CA THR A 502 -13.74 24.79 -38.63
C THR A 502 -12.40 24.30 -38.09
N THR A 503 -11.72 23.42 -38.84
CA THR A 503 -10.29 23.18 -38.64
C THR A 503 -9.51 24.38 -39.18
N SER A 504 -9.23 25.38 -38.34
CA SER A 504 -8.36 26.49 -38.73
C SER A 504 -6.95 25.98 -39.06
N SER A 505 -6.65 25.94 -40.36
CA SER A 505 -5.30 25.95 -40.90
C SER A 505 -4.71 27.35 -40.67
N LYS A 506 -4.20 27.62 -39.46
CA LYS A 506 -3.15 28.62 -39.17
C LYS A 506 -2.83 28.57 -37.67
N ALA A 507 -1.97 27.62 -37.31
CA ALA A 507 -1.18 27.77 -36.10
C ALA A 507 -0.20 28.92 -36.34
N SER A 508 -0.42 30.04 -35.66
CA SER A 508 0.64 31.03 -35.44
C SER A 508 1.77 30.32 -34.69
N ARG A 509 2.90 30.13 -35.38
CA ARG A 509 4.17 29.77 -34.76
C ARG A 509 4.58 30.91 -33.84
N SER A 510 4.35 30.76 -32.53
CA SER A 510 5.27 31.36 -31.56
C SER A 510 6.25 30.27 -31.12
N SER A 511 7.46 30.39 -31.64
CA SER A 511 8.62 29.62 -31.19
C SER A 511 8.87 29.90 -29.71
N PHE A 512 8.87 28.85 -28.89
CA PHE A 512 9.62 28.86 -27.64
C PHE A 512 10.53 27.63 -27.61
N ASN A 513 11.82 27.94 -27.50
CA ASN A 513 12.96 27.03 -27.53
C ASN A 513 12.82 25.93 -26.47
N ARG A 514 12.95 24.68 -26.91
CA ARG A 514 13.49 23.61 -26.06
C ARG A 514 15.00 23.62 -26.24
N HIS A 515 15.72 24.03 -25.21
CA HIS A 515 17.08 23.57 -25.02
C HIS A 515 17.09 22.43 -24.00
N ASN A 516 18.04 21.53 -24.21
CA ASN A 516 18.42 20.35 -23.45
C ASN A 516 17.60 19.07 -23.68
N ARG A 517 17.79 18.49 -24.87
CA ARG A 517 18.09 17.05 -24.97
C ARG A 517 19.47 16.87 -25.58
N LEU A 518 20.28 16.05 -24.91
CA LEU A 518 21.57 15.55 -25.39
C LEU A 518 21.35 14.58 -26.57
N PRO A 519 22.32 14.44 -27.50
CA PRO A 519 22.07 13.86 -28.81
C PRO A 519 22.23 12.33 -28.84
N GLU A 520 21.24 11.64 -29.40
CA GLU A 520 21.40 10.33 -30.05
C GLU A 520 22.08 10.52 -31.42
N LYS A 521 23.08 9.69 -31.72
CA LYS A 521 23.51 9.42 -33.10
C LYS A 521 23.64 7.91 -33.31
N SER A 522 22.95 7.45 -34.35
CA SER A 522 23.16 6.20 -35.07
C SER A 522 24.41 6.27 -35.95
N GLU A 523 25.17 5.18 -36.08
CA GLU A 523 25.30 4.40 -37.33
C GLU A 523 26.28 3.23 -37.16
N ALA A 524 25.98 2.16 -37.90
CA ALA A 524 26.65 0.88 -37.92
C ALA A 524 27.90 0.86 -38.83
N ASP A 525 28.76 -0.13 -38.57
CA ASP A 525 29.57 -0.94 -39.49
C ASP A 525 31.07 -1.07 -39.18
N ALA A 526 31.55 -2.29 -39.46
CA ALA A 526 32.93 -2.79 -39.59
C ALA A 526 33.56 -3.51 -38.37
N LEU A 527 33.33 -4.83 -38.35
CA LEU A 527 34.14 -5.87 -37.73
C LEU A 527 35.66 -5.72 -38.02
N PRO A 528 36.53 -6.17 -37.10
CA PRO A 528 37.49 -7.17 -37.53
C PRO A 528 37.63 -8.38 -36.59
N LYS A 529 37.76 -9.51 -37.28
CA LYS A 529 38.05 -10.88 -36.90
C LYS A 529 39.18 -11.05 -35.87
N SER A 530 38.88 -11.89 -34.88
CA SER A 530 39.71 -12.96 -34.29
C SER A 530 41.23 -12.78 -34.26
N ARG A 531 41.81 -12.85 -33.05
CA ARG A 531 43.12 -13.47 -32.87
C ARG A 531 43.19 -14.30 -31.59
N VAL A 532 43.38 -15.58 -31.83
CA VAL A 532 43.67 -16.68 -30.92
C VAL A 532 45.00 -16.46 -30.20
N ILE A 533 45.02 -16.58 -28.88
CA ILE A 533 46.19 -16.98 -28.05
C ILE A 533 45.59 -17.71 -26.81
N LYS A 534 45.36 -19.03 -26.82
CA LYS A 534 46.28 -20.11 -26.40
C LYS A 534 47.25 -19.73 -25.27
N ASN A 535 46.90 -20.05 -24.02
CA ASN A 535 47.65 -20.98 -23.16
C ASN A 535 47.00 -21.04 -21.77
N TRP A 536 46.30 -22.14 -21.53
CA TRP A 536 46.13 -22.72 -20.21
C TRP A 536 47.42 -23.49 -19.89
N ASP A 537 48.00 -23.28 -18.72
CA ASP A 537 48.57 -24.40 -17.99
C ASP A 537 48.70 -24.13 -16.49
N ALA A 538 48.13 -25.08 -15.76
CA ALA A 538 48.35 -25.55 -14.41
C ALA A 538 49.32 -24.78 -13.48
N LYS A 539 48.79 -24.40 -12.31
CA LYS A 539 49.17 -24.94 -11.00
C LYS A 539 48.47 -24.13 -9.90
N LEU A 540 47.80 -24.83 -8.98
CA LEU A 540 47.83 -24.56 -7.52
C LEU A 540 47.01 -25.63 -6.80
N THR A 541 47.66 -26.76 -6.53
CA THR A 541 47.39 -27.54 -5.32
C THR A 541 48.13 -26.86 -4.17
N HIS A 542 47.42 -26.44 -3.12
CA HIS A 542 47.76 -26.76 -1.72
C HIS A 542 46.77 -26.16 -0.70
N ASN A 543 46.22 -27.09 0.10
CA ASN A 543 45.89 -27.02 1.54
C ASN A 543 45.12 -25.80 2.06
N LEU A 544 43.80 -25.98 2.23
CA LEU A 544 42.98 -25.21 3.16
C LEU A 544 42.95 -25.87 4.55
N PRO A 545 42.74 -25.10 5.64
CA PRO A 545 42.40 -25.64 6.95
C PRO A 545 41.01 -26.29 6.90
N LYS A 546 40.82 -27.33 7.71
CA LYS A 546 39.50 -27.96 7.90
C LYS A 546 38.52 -26.91 8.44
N PRO A 547 37.31 -26.74 7.87
CA PRO A 547 36.25 -25.96 8.49
C PRO A 547 35.84 -26.64 9.79
N ASP A 548 35.77 -25.88 10.88
CA ASP A 548 35.31 -26.37 12.17
C ASP A 548 33.77 -26.34 12.18
N VAL A 549 33.12 -27.46 12.47
CA VAL A 549 31.66 -27.55 12.68
C VAL A 549 31.21 -26.59 13.80
N ASN A 550 32.13 -26.23 14.71
CA ASN A 550 31.88 -25.20 15.71
C ASN A 550 31.76 -23.79 15.11
N GLU A 551 32.22 -23.51 13.89
CA GLU A 551 32.07 -22.19 13.25
C GLU A 551 30.64 -21.97 12.73
N ALA A 552 29.96 -23.02 12.26
CA ALA A 552 28.54 -22.98 11.92
C ALA A 552 27.65 -22.85 13.17
N LEU A 553 28.04 -23.50 14.28
CA LEU A 553 27.38 -23.35 15.59
C LEU A 553 27.74 -22.04 16.31
N ALA A 554 28.92 -21.47 16.05
CA ALA A 554 29.32 -20.16 16.55
C ALA A 554 28.61 -19.04 15.79
N GLN A 555 28.33 -19.21 14.49
CA GLN A 555 27.47 -18.28 13.74
C GLN A 555 26.03 -18.23 14.29
N THR A 556 25.53 -19.33 14.87
CA THR A 556 24.24 -19.36 15.57
C THR A 556 24.31 -18.84 17.01
N ASN A 557 25.46 -18.96 17.71
CA ASN A 557 25.61 -18.61 19.14
C ASN A 557 26.34 -17.29 19.42
N SER A 558 26.96 -16.63 18.44
CA SER A 558 27.51 -15.28 18.63
C SER A 558 26.42 -14.23 18.38
N SER A 559 26.00 -13.58 19.47
CA SER A 559 25.08 -12.42 19.55
C SER A 559 23.72 -12.60 18.86
N MET A 560 22.69 -12.93 19.66
CA MET A 560 21.29 -12.64 19.35
C MET A 560 21.10 -11.12 19.20
N ASN A 561 21.41 -10.57 18.04
CA ASN A 561 20.99 -9.21 17.70
C ASN A 561 19.48 -9.20 17.45
N LEU A 562 18.82 -8.18 17.97
CA LEU A 562 17.41 -7.83 17.73
C LEU A 562 17.06 -7.83 16.23
N PHE A 563 18.05 -7.51 15.39
CA PHE A 563 18.03 -7.59 13.93
C PHE A 563 17.70 -9.00 13.37
N ARG A 564 18.16 -10.07 14.05
CA ARG A 564 17.99 -11.46 13.57
C ARG A 564 16.53 -11.92 13.67
N LEU A 565 15.76 -11.45 14.65
CA LEU A 565 14.32 -11.77 14.79
C LEU A 565 13.50 -11.24 13.60
N LEU A 566 13.85 -10.06 13.07
CA LEU A 566 13.18 -9.44 11.91
C LEU A 566 13.55 -10.05 10.56
N SER A 567 14.66 -10.77 10.49
CA SER A 567 15.14 -11.31 9.22
C SER A 567 14.43 -12.62 8.87
N PHE A 568 13.86 -12.69 7.66
CA PHE A 568 13.41 -13.96 7.00
C PHE A 568 14.46 -15.09 7.12
N ARG A 569 15.71 -14.68 7.27
CA ARG A 569 16.93 -15.47 7.34
C ARG A 569 17.10 -16.25 8.64
N HIS A 570 16.66 -15.75 9.80
CA HIS A 570 16.82 -16.48 11.05
C HIS A 570 15.98 -17.75 11.05
N HIS A 571 14.70 -17.69 10.69
CA HIS A 571 13.83 -18.86 10.72
C HIS A 571 14.21 -19.92 9.67
N PHE A 572 14.59 -19.53 8.44
CA PHE A 572 15.09 -20.49 7.43
C PHE A 572 16.41 -21.15 7.85
N ASN A 573 17.39 -20.35 8.29
CA ASN A 573 18.69 -20.88 8.72
C ASN A 573 18.59 -21.66 10.02
N VAL A 574 17.72 -21.28 10.96
CA VAL A 574 17.45 -22.05 12.18
C VAL A 574 16.83 -23.39 11.83
N ARG A 575 15.81 -23.45 10.96
CA ARG A 575 15.22 -24.73 10.55
C ARG A 575 16.22 -25.63 9.82
N MET A 576 17.04 -25.05 8.93
CA MET A 576 18.12 -25.79 8.27
C MET A 576 19.18 -26.26 9.27
N ALA A 577 19.59 -25.40 10.21
CA ALA A 577 20.56 -25.72 11.25
C ALA A 577 20.02 -26.78 12.23
N GLU A 578 18.75 -26.73 12.60
CA GLU A 578 18.07 -27.74 13.41
C GLU A 578 18.05 -29.10 12.70
N LYS A 579 17.71 -29.13 11.40
CA LYS A 579 17.77 -30.37 10.61
C LYS A 579 19.19 -30.92 10.51
N VAL A 580 20.19 -30.06 10.33
CA VAL A 580 21.61 -30.44 10.34
C VAL A 580 22.05 -30.96 11.71
N ALA A 581 21.65 -30.28 12.79
CA ALA A 581 21.97 -30.68 14.16
C ALA A 581 21.33 -32.02 14.54
N ASN A 582 20.15 -32.31 13.98
CA ASN A 582 19.43 -33.57 14.17
C ASN A 582 19.84 -34.69 13.20
N ALA A 583 20.69 -34.39 12.21
CA ALA A 583 21.18 -35.39 11.26
C ALA A 583 22.24 -36.30 11.90
N ASP A 584 22.31 -37.57 11.48
CA ASP A 584 23.37 -38.49 11.90
C ASP A 584 24.73 -37.89 11.53
N LYS A 585 25.61 -37.73 12.52
CA LYS A 585 26.97 -37.18 12.38
C LYS A 585 27.75 -37.85 11.24
N LYS A 586 27.48 -39.13 10.99
CA LYS A 586 28.10 -39.93 9.91
C LYS A 586 27.61 -39.55 8.50
N LEU A 587 26.36 -39.07 8.38
CA LEU A 587 25.78 -38.54 7.15
C LEU A 587 26.38 -37.18 6.79
N VAL A 588 26.56 -36.30 7.78
CA VAL A 588 27.21 -34.98 7.62
C VAL A 588 28.68 -35.13 7.18
N GLU A 589 29.45 -35.99 7.83
CA GLU A 589 30.87 -36.28 7.47
C GLU A 589 31.06 -36.98 6.11
N THR A 590 30.01 -37.61 5.58
CA THR A 590 30.05 -38.22 4.24
C THR A 590 29.73 -37.17 3.17
N HIS A 591 28.85 -36.22 3.47
CA HIS A 591 28.43 -35.14 2.57
C HIS A 591 29.52 -34.08 2.33
N GLU A 592 30.23 -33.67 3.38
CA GLU A 592 31.36 -32.73 3.27
C GLU A 592 32.51 -33.27 2.41
N ARG A 593 32.61 -34.60 2.24
CA ARG A 593 33.64 -35.25 1.43
C ARG A 593 33.46 -35.11 -0.09
N TYR A 594 32.23 -34.87 -0.56
CA TYR A 594 31.90 -34.80 -2.00
C TYR A 594 31.46 -33.40 -2.45
N THR A 595 31.32 -32.48 -1.50
CA THR A 595 31.02 -31.08 -1.82
C THR A 595 32.32 -30.31 -1.98
N THR A 596 32.50 -29.65 -3.13
CA THR A 596 33.68 -28.82 -3.39
C THR A 596 33.29 -27.35 -3.52
N TYR A 597 34.10 -26.46 -2.95
CA TYR A 597 33.90 -25.02 -2.98
C TYR A 597 34.89 -24.39 -3.95
N HIS A 598 34.38 -23.62 -4.90
CA HIS A 598 35.13 -23.05 -6.01
C HIS A 598 34.77 -21.58 -6.22
N SER A 599 35.50 -20.93 -7.11
CA SER A 599 35.20 -19.58 -7.54
C SER A 599 35.35 -19.39 -9.04
N ILE A 600 34.70 -18.35 -9.54
CA ILE A 600 34.73 -17.91 -10.93
C ILE A 600 34.95 -16.40 -10.96
N GLU A 601 35.70 -15.94 -11.96
CA GLU A 601 35.87 -14.52 -12.24
C GLU A 601 34.65 -14.00 -13.04
N GLN A 602 34.05 -12.91 -12.56
CA GLN A 602 32.90 -12.24 -13.15
C GLN A 602 33.24 -10.80 -13.53
N ASP A 603 32.56 -10.27 -14.54
CA ASP A 603 32.56 -8.84 -14.79
C ASP A 603 31.69 -8.14 -13.72
N LEU A 604 32.12 -6.96 -13.25
CA LEU A 604 31.37 -6.21 -12.25
C LEU A 604 30.01 -5.72 -12.80
N ASP A 605 30.05 -5.24 -14.05
CA ASP A 605 28.90 -4.73 -14.79
C ASP A 605 28.82 -5.39 -16.16
N HIS A 606 27.75 -6.14 -16.40
CA HIS A 606 27.53 -6.84 -17.68
C HIS A 606 26.92 -5.96 -18.77
N PHE A 607 26.49 -4.74 -18.43
CA PHE A 607 25.71 -3.86 -19.31
C PHE A 607 26.42 -2.55 -19.62
N ASP A 608 27.40 -2.14 -18.82
CA ASP A 608 28.28 -1.00 -19.09
C ASP A 608 29.70 -1.44 -19.42
N THR A 609 30.02 -1.53 -20.71
CA THR A 609 31.36 -1.92 -21.20
C THR A 609 32.49 -0.94 -20.82
N SER A 610 32.16 0.26 -20.30
CA SER A 610 33.17 1.18 -19.79
C SER A 610 33.71 0.75 -18.41
N VAL A 611 32.94 -0.05 -17.67
CA VAL A 611 33.36 -0.71 -16.43
C VAL A 611 34.08 -2.00 -16.80
N THR A 612 35.40 -2.03 -16.56
CA THR A 612 36.26 -3.19 -16.87
C THR A 612 36.70 -3.96 -15.63
N ASP A 613 36.21 -3.53 -14.46
CA ASP A 613 36.46 -4.18 -13.18
C ASP A 613 35.92 -5.62 -13.19
N LYS A 614 36.68 -6.51 -12.57
CA LYS A 614 36.30 -7.90 -12.35
C LYS A 614 36.26 -8.23 -10.88
N TRP A 615 35.50 -9.27 -10.53
CA TRP A 615 35.35 -9.73 -9.16
C TRP A 615 35.19 -11.25 -9.09
N THR A 616 35.33 -11.79 -7.88
CA THR A 616 35.30 -13.24 -7.64
C THR A 616 33.95 -13.64 -7.05
N GLN A 617 33.23 -14.50 -7.77
CA GLN A 617 31.99 -15.12 -7.31
C GLN A 617 32.26 -16.56 -6.90
N TYR A 618 31.65 -17.01 -5.81
CA TYR A 618 31.86 -18.34 -5.25
C TYR A 618 30.67 -19.28 -5.49
N TYR A 619 30.94 -20.58 -5.53
CA TYR A 619 29.92 -21.60 -5.72
C TYR A 619 30.30 -22.94 -5.09
N TYR A 620 29.29 -23.75 -4.77
CA TYR A 620 29.45 -25.16 -4.41
C TYR A 620 29.12 -26.08 -5.59
N TYR A 621 29.78 -27.23 -5.63
CA TYR A 621 29.59 -28.27 -6.66
C TYR A 621 29.56 -29.67 -6.03
N ASN A 622 28.64 -30.50 -6.51
CA ASN A 622 28.51 -31.91 -6.16
C ASN A 622 28.18 -32.75 -7.40
N ASP A 623 29.00 -33.76 -7.67
CA ASP A 623 28.92 -34.66 -8.83
C ASP A 623 28.69 -36.13 -8.46
N ILE A 624 28.36 -36.43 -7.20
CA ILE A 624 28.22 -37.80 -6.71
C ILE A 624 27.19 -38.64 -7.49
N HIS A 625 26.22 -37.98 -8.12
CA HIS A 625 25.16 -38.60 -8.92
C HIS A 625 25.34 -38.40 -10.42
N GLU A 626 26.42 -37.77 -10.86
CA GLU A 626 26.62 -37.45 -12.27
C GLU A 626 26.78 -38.72 -13.12
N THR A 627 26.05 -38.77 -14.24
CA THR A 627 26.18 -39.81 -15.25
C THR A 627 26.54 -39.19 -16.61
N THR A 628 27.16 -39.98 -17.49
CA THR A 628 27.54 -39.50 -18.84
C THR A 628 26.31 -39.03 -19.62
N GLY A 629 26.28 -37.74 -19.98
CA GLY A 629 25.16 -37.13 -20.70
C GLY A 629 23.98 -36.70 -19.81
N GLY A 630 24.12 -36.80 -18.48
CA GLY A 630 23.13 -36.33 -17.52
C GLY A 630 22.95 -34.81 -17.55
N PRO A 631 21.81 -34.30 -17.03
CA PRO A 631 21.56 -32.86 -16.95
C PRO A 631 22.38 -32.21 -15.83
N ILE A 632 22.37 -30.88 -15.80
CA ILE A 632 22.97 -30.10 -14.72
C ILE A 632 21.89 -29.34 -13.97
N PHE A 633 21.90 -29.46 -12.66
CA PHE A 633 21.02 -28.71 -11.77
C PHE A 633 21.77 -27.52 -11.17
N LEU A 634 21.21 -26.33 -11.32
CA LEU A 634 21.79 -25.09 -10.80
C LEU A 634 20.83 -24.47 -9.78
N HIS A 635 21.22 -24.46 -8.52
CA HIS A 635 20.58 -23.68 -7.48
C HIS A 635 21.15 -22.26 -7.47
N LEU A 636 20.29 -21.24 -7.55
CA LEU A 636 20.72 -19.85 -7.41
C LEU A 636 20.69 -19.44 -5.93
N GLY A 637 21.75 -18.78 -5.46
CA GLY A 637 21.78 -18.16 -4.14
C GLY A 637 20.91 -16.90 -4.07
N GLY A 638 20.59 -16.48 -2.84
CA GLY A 638 19.73 -15.33 -2.58
C GLY A 638 20.26 -14.47 -1.43
N GLU A 639 19.37 -14.20 -0.48
CA GLU A 639 19.48 -13.23 0.62
C GLU A 639 20.42 -13.70 1.75
N GLY A 640 21.57 -14.27 1.41
CA GLY A 640 22.57 -14.71 2.38
C GLY A 640 23.71 -15.51 1.78
N PRO A 641 24.74 -15.85 2.59
CA PRO A 641 25.84 -16.71 2.18
C PRO A 641 25.33 -18.06 1.68
N ILE A 642 25.87 -18.54 0.55
CA ILE A 642 25.54 -19.88 0.08
C ILE A 642 26.27 -20.93 0.95
N ASN A 643 25.65 -22.09 1.15
CA ASN A 643 26.23 -23.20 1.90
C ASN A 643 26.22 -24.52 1.08
N SER A 644 27.08 -25.46 1.48
CA SER A 644 27.12 -26.85 1.00
C SER A 644 25.78 -27.60 1.08
N TYR A 645 24.85 -27.20 1.96
CA TYR A 645 23.52 -27.80 2.06
C TYR A 645 22.71 -27.64 0.76
N TYR A 646 22.95 -26.59 -0.02
CA TYR A 646 22.23 -26.34 -1.29
C TYR A 646 22.63 -27.30 -2.43
N VAL A 647 23.70 -28.09 -2.23
CA VAL A 647 24.10 -29.18 -3.12
C VAL A 647 23.99 -30.55 -2.43
N GLY A 648 23.23 -30.64 -1.33
CA GLY A 648 23.18 -31.80 -0.45
C GLY A 648 21.79 -32.39 -0.20
N TRP A 649 21.79 -33.51 0.53
CA TRP A 649 20.64 -34.39 0.75
C TRP A 649 19.43 -33.74 1.42
N ILE A 650 19.65 -32.64 2.15
CA ILE A 650 18.60 -31.88 2.84
C ILE A 650 17.57 -31.29 1.86
N LEU A 651 17.93 -31.15 0.58
CA LEU A 651 17.01 -30.68 -0.47
C LEU A 651 16.51 -31.84 -1.36
N SER A 652 15.23 -31.78 -1.72
CA SER A 652 14.61 -32.64 -2.75
C SER A 652 15.39 -32.62 -4.07
N LEU A 653 16.10 -31.52 -4.36
CA LEU A 653 17.01 -31.38 -5.50
C LEU A 653 18.04 -32.52 -5.58
N TYR A 654 18.61 -32.93 -4.44
CA TYR A 654 19.63 -33.97 -4.37
C TYR A 654 19.05 -35.35 -4.74
N ASN A 655 17.86 -35.64 -4.22
CA ASN A 655 17.13 -36.87 -4.58
C ASN A 655 16.74 -36.89 -6.05
N TRP A 656 16.36 -35.75 -6.64
CA TRP A 656 16.12 -35.67 -8.08
C TRP A 656 17.41 -35.85 -8.87
N ALA A 657 18.53 -35.27 -8.44
CA ALA A 657 19.81 -35.45 -9.11
C ALA A 657 20.22 -36.94 -9.16
N GLN A 658 19.99 -37.69 -8.09
CA GLN A 658 20.17 -39.15 -8.08
C GLN A 658 19.30 -39.87 -9.12
N ASN A 659 18.04 -39.46 -9.29
CA ASN A 659 17.11 -40.07 -10.23
C ASN A 659 17.47 -39.80 -11.69
N PHE A 660 17.96 -38.58 -12.00
CA PHE A 660 18.24 -38.15 -13.37
C PHE A 660 19.72 -38.27 -13.75
N GLY A 661 20.57 -38.70 -12.83
CA GLY A 661 22.01 -38.80 -13.04
C GLY A 661 22.67 -37.41 -13.20
N ALA A 662 22.20 -36.41 -12.47
CA ALA A 662 22.56 -35.01 -12.62
C ALA A 662 23.70 -34.58 -11.68
N SER A 663 24.51 -33.62 -12.11
CA SER A 663 25.41 -32.87 -11.22
C SER A 663 24.74 -31.60 -10.69
N ILE A 664 25.09 -31.17 -9.48
CA ILE A 664 24.47 -30.03 -8.79
C ILE A 664 25.49 -28.91 -8.56
N TYR A 665 25.11 -27.69 -8.91
CA TYR A 665 25.84 -26.47 -8.59
C TYR A 665 24.96 -25.55 -7.74
N ALA A 666 25.55 -24.85 -6.78
CA ALA A 666 24.90 -23.77 -6.05
C ALA A 666 25.75 -22.49 -6.14
N LEU A 667 25.26 -21.49 -6.88
CA LEU A 667 25.98 -20.25 -7.16
C LEU A 667 25.63 -19.19 -6.11
N GLU A 668 26.64 -18.63 -5.43
CA GLU A 668 26.41 -17.56 -4.45
C GLU A 668 26.02 -16.24 -5.14
N HIS A 669 25.07 -15.53 -4.56
CA HIS A 669 24.62 -14.25 -5.08
C HIS A 669 25.67 -13.15 -4.87
N ARG A 670 25.79 -12.21 -5.82
CA ARG A 670 26.64 -11.02 -5.64
C ARG A 670 26.24 -10.23 -4.39
N PHE A 671 27.22 -9.69 -3.68
CA PHE A 671 27.09 -8.96 -2.40
C PHE A 671 26.67 -9.80 -1.18
N TYR A 672 26.56 -11.12 -1.33
CA TYR A 672 26.25 -12.02 -0.22
C TYR A 672 27.38 -13.01 0.04
N GLY A 673 27.54 -13.39 1.30
CA GLY A 673 28.59 -14.31 1.73
C GLY A 673 29.98 -13.85 1.32
N LYS A 674 30.75 -14.74 0.70
CA LYS A 674 32.13 -14.44 0.24
C LYS A 674 32.16 -13.75 -1.12
N SER A 675 31.04 -13.76 -1.84
CA SER A 675 30.86 -13.17 -3.17
C SER A 675 30.60 -11.67 -3.09
N GLN A 676 31.61 -10.93 -2.62
CA GLN A 676 31.58 -9.47 -2.46
C GLN A 676 32.29 -8.79 -3.63
N PRO A 677 31.58 -8.11 -4.55
CA PRO A 677 32.21 -7.44 -5.69
C PRO A 677 33.05 -6.21 -5.33
N LYS A 678 32.80 -5.63 -4.14
CA LYS A 678 33.47 -4.45 -3.59
C LYS A 678 33.75 -4.66 -2.10
N GLU A 679 34.63 -3.80 -1.55
CA GLU A 679 35.07 -3.87 -0.15
C GLU A 679 33.98 -3.44 0.85
N ASP A 680 32.98 -2.69 0.39
CA ASP A 680 31.88 -2.17 1.21
C ASP A 680 30.53 -2.26 0.47
N VAL A 681 29.46 -2.02 1.22
CA VAL A 681 28.07 -1.93 0.73
C VAL A 681 27.54 -0.48 0.80
N SER A 682 28.39 0.49 0.46
CA SER A 682 27.96 1.88 0.22
C SER A 682 26.91 1.96 -0.90
N VAL A 683 26.11 3.03 -0.91
CA VAL A 683 25.08 3.25 -1.96
C VAL A 683 25.72 3.27 -3.36
N GLU A 684 26.93 3.82 -3.46
CA GLU A 684 27.74 3.89 -4.68
C GLU A 684 28.11 2.50 -5.22
N ASN A 685 28.32 1.52 -4.33
CA ASN A 685 28.66 0.14 -4.68
C ASN A 685 27.40 -0.74 -4.83
N LEU A 686 26.37 -0.52 -4.01
CA LEU A 686 25.10 -1.26 -4.08
C LEU A 686 24.34 -1.04 -5.38
N LYS A 687 24.67 -0.03 -6.19
CA LYS A 687 24.11 0.13 -7.55
C LYS A 687 24.31 -1.11 -8.44
N TRP A 688 25.30 -1.96 -8.16
CA TRP A 688 25.54 -3.22 -8.87
C TRP A 688 24.82 -4.42 -8.25
N LEU A 689 24.21 -4.26 -7.07
CA LEU A 689 23.29 -5.24 -6.50
C LEU A 689 21.92 -5.08 -7.17
N LYS A 690 21.80 -5.71 -8.34
CA LYS A 690 20.58 -5.76 -9.14
C LYS A 690 20.30 -7.17 -9.61
N SER A 691 19.02 -7.54 -9.67
CA SER A 691 18.54 -8.79 -10.26
C SER A 691 19.08 -9.00 -11.68
N GLU A 692 19.09 -7.96 -12.52
CA GLU A 692 19.56 -8.04 -13.90
C GLU A 692 21.04 -8.44 -13.99
N GLN A 693 21.87 -7.89 -13.10
CA GLN A 693 23.29 -8.23 -13.02
C GLN A 693 23.51 -9.64 -12.45
N ALA A 694 22.76 -10.04 -11.42
CA ALA A 694 22.83 -11.38 -10.87
C ALA A 694 22.42 -12.47 -11.88
N LEU A 695 21.42 -12.19 -12.72
CA LEU A 695 21.04 -13.07 -13.82
C LEU A 695 22.14 -13.15 -14.90
N ALA A 696 22.83 -12.05 -15.18
CA ALA A 696 23.96 -12.05 -16.10
C ALA A 696 25.17 -12.81 -15.53
N ASP A 697 25.44 -12.73 -14.22
CA ASP A 697 26.44 -13.57 -13.56
C ASP A 697 26.15 -15.06 -13.76
N ALA A 698 24.89 -15.47 -13.56
CA ALA A 698 24.45 -16.84 -13.78
C ALA A 698 24.63 -17.27 -15.25
N ALA A 699 24.39 -16.37 -16.21
CA ALA A 699 24.61 -16.63 -17.63
C ALA A 699 26.08 -16.85 -17.96
N VAL A 700 26.98 -16.02 -17.41
CA VAL A 700 28.43 -16.19 -17.55
C VAL A 700 28.90 -17.48 -16.89
N PHE A 701 28.38 -17.79 -15.70
CA PHE A 701 28.67 -19.02 -14.98
C PHE A 701 28.33 -20.26 -15.81
N VAL A 702 27.10 -20.37 -16.32
CA VAL A 702 26.67 -21.51 -17.17
C VAL A 702 27.59 -21.66 -18.39
N LYS A 703 27.91 -20.56 -19.08
CA LYS A 703 28.81 -20.58 -20.24
C LYS A 703 30.22 -21.02 -19.86
N ALA A 704 30.74 -20.55 -18.73
CA ALA A 704 32.07 -20.86 -18.26
C ALA A 704 32.20 -22.34 -17.85
N ILE A 705 31.21 -22.87 -17.12
CA ILE A 705 31.18 -24.30 -16.77
C ILE A 705 31.07 -25.16 -18.03
N ASN A 706 30.18 -24.82 -18.96
CA ASN A 706 30.07 -25.55 -20.23
C ASN A 706 31.39 -25.58 -20.99
N LYS A 707 32.11 -24.44 -21.04
CA LYS A 707 33.41 -24.36 -21.68
C LYS A 707 34.49 -25.15 -20.92
N ALA A 708 34.54 -25.04 -19.59
CA ALA A 708 35.55 -25.69 -18.76
C ALA A 708 35.43 -27.22 -18.78
N ARG A 709 34.20 -27.73 -18.97
CA ARG A 709 33.88 -29.15 -18.98
C ARG A 709 33.61 -29.72 -20.38
N ASP A 710 33.85 -28.94 -21.43
CA ASP A 710 33.60 -29.29 -22.84
C ASP A 710 32.18 -29.84 -23.10
N LEU A 711 31.18 -29.21 -22.46
CA LEU A 711 29.78 -29.63 -22.51
C LEU A 711 29.08 -29.02 -23.74
N THR A 712 28.55 -29.89 -24.59
CA THR A 712 27.73 -29.51 -25.74
C THR A 712 26.33 -30.11 -25.62
N ASN A 713 25.29 -29.29 -25.80
CA ASN A 713 23.87 -29.70 -25.71
C ASN A 713 23.40 -30.21 -24.33
N THR A 714 24.14 -29.93 -23.25
CA THR A 714 23.73 -30.30 -21.88
C THR A 714 22.50 -29.51 -21.44
N LYS A 715 21.51 -30.21 -20.87
CA LYS A 715 20.29 -29.59 -20.34
C LYS A 715 20.55 -29.06 -18.93
N TRP A 716 20.49 -27.74 -18.76
CA TRP A 716 20.54 -27.08 -17.45
C TRP A 716 19.12 -26.86 -16.90
N ILE A 717 18.85 -27.27 -15.67
CA ILE A 717 17.61 -26.95 -14.95
C ILE A 717 17.96 -26.06 -13.76
N VAL A 718 17.26 -24.95 -13.61
CA VAL A 718 17.55 -23.96 -12.56
C VAL A 718 16.52 -24.00 -11.45
N PHE A 719 16.97 -23.88 -10.22
CA PHE A 719 16.18 -24.00 -9.00
C PHE A 719 16.40 -22.79 -8.11
N GLY A 720 15.35 -22.43 -7.36
CA GLY A 720 15.44 -21.48 -6.26
C GLY A 720 14.13 -21.42 -5.48
N GLY A 721 14.23 -21.03 -4.21
CA GLY A 721 13.12 -20.73 -3.31
C GLY A 721 13.07 -19.24 -2.98
N SER A 722 11.89 -18.65 -2.76
CA SER A 722 11.75 -17.21 -2.44
C SER A 722 12.32 -16.30 -3.56
N TYR A 723 13.14 -15.29 -3.23
CA TYR A 723 13.85 -14.46 -4.22
C TYR A 723 14.74 -15.26 -5.19
N PRO A 724 15.52 -16.27 -4.75
CA PRO A 724 16.12 -17.22 -5.68
C PRO A 724 15.14 -17.88 -6.65
N GLY A 725 13.90 -18.13 -6.21
CA GLY A 725 12.81 -18.61 -7.06
C GLY A 725 12.43 -17.58 -8.13
N ASN A 726 12.38 -16.29 -7.77
CA ASN A 726 12.25 -15.20 -8.73
C ASN A 726 13.39 -15.24 -9.75
N LEU A 727 14.64 -15.34 -9.28
CA LEU A 727 15.81 -15.41 -10.14
C LEU A 727 15.76 -16.64 -11.06
N ALA A 728 15.35 -17.81 -10.59
CA ALA A 728 15.22 -19.01 -11.42
C ALA A 728 14.20 -18.81 -12.56
N ALA A 729 13.01 -18.28 -12.24
CA ALA A 729 11.99 -17.96 -13.22
C ALA A 729 12.46 -16.88 -14.21
N TRP A 730 13.07 -15.80 -13.71
CA TRP A 730 13.58 -14.70 -14.54
C TRP A 730 14.78 -15.11 -15.39
N PHE A 731 15.62 -16.03 -14.92
CA PHE A 731 16.73 -16.56 -15.68
C PHE A 731 16.23 -17.39 -16.87
N ARG A 732 15.22 -18.24 -16.65
CA ARG A 732 14.57 -18.94 -17.75
C ARG A 732 13.88 -17.98 -18.74
N PHE A 733 13.31 -16.89 -18.24
CA PHE A 733 12.70 -15.85 -19.07
C PHE A 733 13.73 -15.08 -19.92
N LYS A 734 14.84 -14.61 -19.32
CA LYS A 734 15.84 -13.76 -20.00
C LYS A 734 16.87 -14.54 -20.81
N TYR A 735 17.22 -15.76 -20.38
CA TYR A 735 18.26 -16.60 -21.00
C TYR A 735 17.73 -17.99 -21.39
N PRO A 736 16.65 -18.09 -22.19
CA PRO A 736 16.04 -19.37 -22.54
C PRO A 736 16.95 -20.30 -23.38
N ASP A 737 18.00 -19.76 -23.98
CA ASP A 737 18.97 -20.54 -24.77
C ASP A 737 20.03 -21.22 -23.88
N LEU A 738 20.21 -20.77 -22.63
CA LEU A 738 21.24 -21.32 -21.71
C LEU A 738 20.70 -22.38 -20.77
N VAL A 739 19.41 -22.31 -20.45
CA VAL A 739 18.76 -23.22 -19.50
C VAL A 739 17.56 -23.87 -20.12
N TYR A 740 17.34 -25.15 -19.87
CA TYR A 740 16.26 -25.91 -20.47
C TYR A 740 14.92 -25.69 -19.76
N GLY A 741 14.91 -25.47 -18.45
CA GLY A 741 13.71 -25.20 -17.64
C GLY A 741 14.05 -24.68 -16.24
N ALA A 742 13.05 -24.24 -15.49
CA ALA A 742 13.21 -23.74 -14.12
C ALA A 742 12.13 -24.24 -13.15
N ILE A 743 12.53 -24.48 -11.90
CA ILE A 743 11.66 -24.75 -10.76
C ILE A 743 11.77 -23.56 -9.80
N ALA A 744 10.70 -22.79 -9.69
CA ALA A 744 10.59 -21.58 -8.89
C ALA A 744 9.65 -21.84 -7.71
N SER A 745 10.22 -22.22 -6.56
CA SER A 745 9.48 -22.47 -5.32
C SER A 745 9.25 -21.16 -4.56
N SER A 746 8.04 -20.96 -4.06
CA SER A 746 7.58 -19.80 -3.30
C SER A 746 8.02 -18.47 -3.89
N ALA A 747 8.01 -18.35 -5.23
CA ALA A 747 8.62 -17.23 -5.94
C ALA A 747 7.64 -16.05 -6.09
N PRO A 748 7.79 -14.93 -5.36
CA PRO A 748 6.96 -13.75 -5.51
C PRO A 748 7.40 -12.91 -6.71
N VAL A 749 7.12 -13.38 -7.93
CA VAL A 749 7.56 -12.74 -9.18
C VAL A 749 6.89 -11.38 -9.46
N LEU A 750 5.80 -11.05 -8.76
CA LEU A 750 5.21 -9.72 -8.77
C LEU A 750 5.90 -8.81 -7.75
N ALA A 751 6.65 -7.82 -8.24
CA ALA A 751 7.16 -6.73 -7.41
C ALA A 751 6.01 -5.76 -7.06
N LYS A 752 5.88 -5.31 -5.81
CA LYS A 752 4.78 -4.44 -5.36
C LYS A 752 5.16 -3.71 -4.08
N VAL A 753 5.02 -2.38 -3.99
CA VAL A 753 5.39 -1.63 -2.77
C VAL A 753 4.58 -2.10 -1.57
N ASP A 754 3.26 -1.89 -1.62
CA ASP A 754 2.35 -2.17 -0.50
C ASP A 754 1.85 -3.61 -0.58
N PHE A 755 2.47 -4.52 0.16
CA PHE A 755 2.19 -5.96 0.15
C PHE A 755 1.39 -6.40 1.39
N PHE A 756 0.26 -5.76 1.62
CA PHE A 756 -0.65 -6.12 2.71
C PHE A 756 -1.21 -7.54 2.63
N GLU A 757 -1.28 -8.13 1.42
CA GLU A 757 -1.79 -9.49 1.24
C GLU A 757 -0.95 -10.54 1.97
N TYR A 758 0.34 -10.23 2.21
CA TYR A 758 1.21 -11.03 3.06
C TYR A 758 0.59 -11.20 4.45
N LEU A 759 0.27 -10.10 5.15
CA LEU A 759 -0.30 -10.15 6.50
C LEU A 759 -1.76 -10.66 6.49
N GLN A 760 -2.46 -10.53 5.36
CA GLN A 760 -3.76 -11.17 5.17
C GLN A 760 -3.64 -12.70 5.21
N VAL A 761 -2.64 -13.28 4.54
CA VAL A 761 -2.39 -14.73 4.61
C VAL A 761 -2.01 -15.12 6.03
N VAL A 762 -1.10 -14.39 6.69
CA VAL A 762 -0.70 -14.66 8.09
C VAL A 762 -1.92 -14.69 9.04
N SER A 763 -2.81 -13.69 8.90
CA SER A 763 -4.06 -13.63 9.66
C SER A 763 -4.92 -14.86 9.38
N ASN A 764 -5.13 -15.18 8.11
CA ASN A 764 -5.96 -16.31 7.68
C ASN A 764 -5.42 -17.66 8.16
N SER A 765 -4.11 -17.87 8.10
CA SER A 765 -3.45 -19.09 8.58
C SER A 765 -3.61 -19.28 10.08
N THR A 766 -3.45 -18.20 10.86
CA THR A 766 -3.68 -18.20 12.31
C THR A 766 -5.15 -18.53 12.64
N ILE A 767 -6.09 -17.97 11.88
CA ILE A 767 -7.52 -18.26 11.99
C ILE A 767 -7.84 -19.72 11.62
N ALA A 768 -7.24 -20.22 10.53
CA ALA A 768 -7.51 -21.54 9.97
C ALA A 768 -7.12 -22.68 10.92
N TYR A 769 -6.11 -22.47 11.78
CA TYR A 769 -5.66 -23.48 12.75
C TYR A 769 -6.73 -23.84 13.80
N GLY A 770 -7.72 -22.96 14.01
CA GLY A 770 -8.96 -23.30 14.72
C GLY A 770 -8.79 -23.63 16.20
N ILE A 771 -7.72 -23.13 16.84
CA ILE A 771 -7.60 -23.13 18.29
C ILE A 771 -8.52 -22.04 18.84
N ASP A 772 -9.49 -22.46 19.66
CA ASP A 772 -10.48 -21.56 20.26
C ASP A 772 -9.79 -20.36 20.93
N ASN A 773 -10.23 -19.16 20.58
CA ASN A 773 -9.75 -17.86 21.07
C ASN A 773 -8.32 -17.43 20.68
N CYS A 774 -7.53 -18.23 19.96
CA CYS A 774 -6.15 -17.82 19.61
C CYS A 774 -6.09 -16.55 18.74
N PRO A 775 -6.79 -16.45 17.58
CA PRO A 775 -6.84 -15.21 16.82
C PRO A 775 -7.42 -14.04 17.62
N LYS A 776 -8.39 -14.31 18.53
CA LYS A 776 -8.97 -13.30 19.43
C LYS A 776 -7.91 -12.73 20.37
N ASN A 777 -7.10 -13.61 20.95
CA ASN A 777 -6.10 -13.23 21.93
C ASN A 777 -4.93 -12.48 21.28
N VAL A 778 -4.50 -12.89 20.09
CA VAL A 778 -3.50 -12.14 19.31
C VAL A 778 -4.04 -10.76 18.91
N HIS A 779 -5.28 -10.67 18.44
CA HIS A 779 -5.90 -9.40 18.11
C HIS A 779 -6.00 -8.46 19.32
N ARG A 780 -6.46 -8.98 20.47
CA ARG A 780 -6.53 -8.23 21.74
C ARG A 780 -5.17 -7.75 22.20
N PHE A 781 -4.12 -8.53 21.97
CA PHE A 781 -2.76 -8.09 22.24
C PHE A 781 -2.36 -6.87 21.40
N PHE A 782 -2.66 -6.86 20.10
CA PHE A 782 -2.34 -5.72 19.25
C PHE A 782 -3.15 -4.46 19.62
N ILE A 783 -4.42 -4.62 19.98
CA ILE A 783 -5.23 -3.52 20.55
C ILE A 783 -4.56 -2.97 21.82
N TRP A 784 -4.19 -3.85 22.75
CA TRP A 784 -3.53 -3.46 23.99
C TRP A 784 -2.20 -2.76 23.73
N ALA A 785 -1.34 -3.34 22.88
CA ALA A 785 -0.02 -2.82 22.57
C ALA A 785 -0.13 -1.41 21.95
N GLN A 786 -1.06 -1.20 21.01
CA GLN A 786 -1.34 0.12 20.46
C GLN A 786 -1.83 1.11 21.53
N GLN A 787 -2.76 0.70 22.39
CA GLN A 787 -3.23 1.58 23.46
C GLN A 787 -2.10 2.00 24.40
N GLN A 788 -1.19 1.08 24.73
CA GLN A 788 -0.05 1.37 25.60
C GLN A 788 0.88 2.43 24.99
N THR A 789 1.06 2.48 23.67
CA THR A 789 1.98 3.44 23.04
C THR A 789 1.47 4.89 23.08
N THR A 790 0.15 5.09 23.23
CA THR A 790 -0.49 6.41 23.21
C THR A 790 -0.31 7.26 24.47
N THR A 791 0.18 6.68 25.57
CA THR A 791 0.37 7.39 26.85
C THR A 791 1.69 7.05 27.51
N ILE A 792 2.26 8.00 28.26
CA ILE A 792 3.49 7.79 29.04
C ILE A 792 3.35 6.62 30.03
N ALA A 793 2.21 6.53 30.72
CA ALA A 793 1.95 5.45 31.67
C ALA A 793 1.86 4.08 30.98
N GLY A 794 1.20 4.02 29.83
CA GLY A 794 1.09 2.78 29.06
C GLY A 794 2.43 2.34 28.47
N ARG A 795 3.24 3.27 27.97
CA ARG A 795 4.59 2.97 27.49
C ARG A 795 5.49 2.42 28.59
N LYS A 796 5.34 2.89 29.82
CA LYS A 796 6.02 2.31 30.99
C LYS A 796 5.56 0.88 31.27
N ASP A 797 4.26 0.61 31.21
CA ASP A 797 3.71 -0.75 31.39
C ASP A 797 4.20 -1.69 30.28
N LEU A 798 4.14 -1.26 29.02
CA LEU A 798 4.66 -1.99 27.87
C LEU A 798 6.15 -2.27 28.02
N SER A 799 6.95 -1.26 28.37
CA SER A 799 8.40 -1.40 28.57
C SER A 799 8.72 -2.44 29.65
N HIS A 800 8.01 -2.37 30.78
CA HIS A 800 8.20 -3.29 31.89
C HIS A 800 7.80 -4.72 31.54
N LYS A 801 6.62 -4.91 30.93
CA LYS A 801 6.09 -6.24 30.60
C LYS A 801 6.83 -6.94 29.47
N MET A 802 7.39 -6.16 28.54
CA MET A 802 8.17 -6.69 27.41
C MET A 802 9.66 -6.80 27.71
N GLY A 803 10.11 -6.35 28.89
CA GLY A 803 11.53 -6.33 29.22
C GLY A 803 12.35 -5.46 28.28
N LEU A 804 11.80 -4.31 27.85
CA LEU A 804 12.49 -3.43 26.92
C LEU A 804 13.68 -2.74 27.59
N CYS A 805 14.80 -2.72 26.88
CA CYS A 805 16.05 -2.10 27.32
C CYS A 805 15.93 -0.59 27.51
N ASP A 806 15.31 0.09 26.54
CA ASP A 806 14.98 1.50 26.66
C ASP A 806 13.63 1.64 27.35
N LYS A 807 13.64 2.29 28.51
CA LYS A 807 12.39 2.67 29.18
C LYS A 807 11.77 3.80 28.38
N TRP A 808 10.60 3.56 27.80
CA TRP A 808 9.81 4.56 27.07
C TRP A 808 9.03 5.48 28.03
N ASP A 809 9.72 6.02 29.03
CA ASP A 809 9.15 6.87 30.08
C ASP A 809 9.19 8.37 29.76
N GLN A 810 9.71 8.73 28.59
CA GLN A 810 9.78 10.09 28.09
C GLN A 810 8.40 10.67 27.75
N ASP A 811 8.28 12.01 27.79
CA ASP A 811 7.04 12.73 27.46
C ASP A 811 6.58 12.47 26.01
N TYR A 812 7.55 12.25 25.12
CA TYR A 812 7.35 11.97 23.70
C TYR A 812 8.27 10.83 23.27
N VAL A 813 7.74 9.98 22.40
CA VAL A 813 8.48 8.95 21.66
C VAL A 813 8.18 9.16 20.18
N ASP A 814 9.17 9.05 19.29
CA ASP A 814 8.91 9.25 17.86
C ASP A 814 7.88 8.22 17.38
N ASP A 815 6.98 8.62 16.48
CA ASP A 815 6.00 7.69 15.94
C ASP A 815 6.70 6.53 15.21
N LYS A 816 7.91 6.77 14.67
CA LYS A 816 8.76 5.74 14.06
C LYS A 816 9.29 4.70 15.05
N ASP A 817 9.59 5.09 16.30
CA ASP A 817 9.96 4.13 17.35
C ASP A 817 8.74 3.26 17.70
N ILE A 818 7.56 3.88 17.83
CA ILE A 818 6.27 3.20 18.06
C ILE A 818 5.97 2.22 16.93
N GLU A 819 6.14 2.62 15.67
CA GLU A 819 5.96 1.74 14.52
C GLU A 819 6.97 0.60 14.53
N LEU A 820 8.23 0.85 14.91
CA LEU A 820 9.27 -0.15 14.99
C LEU A 820 8.93 -1.27 15.99
N ILE A 821 8.57 -0.94 17.23
CA ILE A 821 8.22 -1.97 18.22
C ILE A 821 7.00 -2.80 17.78
N LEU A 822 5.99 -2.15 17.18
CA LEU A 822 4.81 -2.85 16.72
C LEU A 822 5.13 -3.74 15.50
N ALA A 823 6.03 -3.28 14.63
CA ALA A 823 6.54 -4.06 13.51
C ALA A 823 7.23 -5.35 13.99
N PHE A 824 8.04 -5.30 15.05
CA PHE A 824 8.66 -6.49 15.64
C PHE A 824 7.62 -7.56 16.00
N PHE A 825 6.57 -7.19 16.72
CA PHE A 825 5.50 -8.14 17.08
C PHE A 825 4.80 -8.72 15.86
N VAL A 826 4.58 -7.92 14.82
CA VAL A 826 3.97 -8.38 13.56
C VAL A 826 4.90 -9.37 12.85
N PHE A 827 6.19 -9.04 12.74
CA PHE A 827 7.16 -9.84 12.02
C PHE A 827 7.48 -11.17 12.71
N ASP A 828 7.47 -11.21 14.04
CA ASP A 828 7.65 -12.46 14.81
C ASP A 828 6.52 -13.47 14.48
N ILE A 829 5.26 -13.03 14.55
CA ILE A 829 4.10 -13.87 14.21
C ILE A 829 4.12 -14.26 12.73
N ALA A 830 4.44 -13.32 11.84
CA ALA A 830 4.55 -13.56 10.42
C ALA A 830 5.63 -14.60 10.07
N GLY A 831 6.80 -14.52 10.70
CA GLY A 831 7.91 -15.46 10.50
C GLY A 831 7.54 -16.86 10.96
N MET A 832 6.91 -16.97 12.12
CA MET A 832 6.39 -18.24 12.65
C MET A 832 5.37 -18.89 11.72
N VAL A 833 4.43 -18.12 11.15
CA VAL A 833 3.47 -18.65 10.17
C VAL A 833 4.14 -19.05 8.87
N GLN A 834 5.01 -18.19 8.32
CA GLN A 834 5.70 -18.46 7.05
C GLN A 834 6.46 -19.79 7.08
N TYR A 835 7.03 -20.17 8.21
CA TYR A 835 7.84 -21.38 8.37
C TYR A 835 7.18 -22.48 9.23
N ASP A 836 5.86 -22.41 9.45
CA ASP A 836 5.11 -23.42 10.21
C ASP A 836 5.36 -24.83 9.65
N SER A 837 5.85 -25.75 10.48
CA SER A 837 6.32 -27.06 10.04
C SER A 837 5.31 -28.18 10.35
N GLN A 838 5.41 -29.29 9.61
CA GLN A 838 4.49 -30.42 9.76
C GLN A 838 4.73 -31.26 11.05
N GLY A 839 5.83 -31.03 11.79
CA GLY A 839 6.22 -31.77 13.00
C GLY A 839 6.16 -30.96 14.30
N HIS A 840 6.38 -29.65 14.23
CA HIS A 840 6.21 -28.68 15.30
C HIS A 840 5.46 -27.47 14.75
N SER A 841 4.20 -27.29 15.14
CA SER A 841 3.42 -26.15 14.68
C SER A 841 3.79 -24.92 15.51
N TYR A 842 4.49 -23.97 14.89
CA TYR A 842 4.73 -22.64 15.47
C TYR A 842 3.42 -21.89 15.67
N VAL A 843 2.42 -22.10 14.81
CA VAL A 843 1.08 -21.55 15.03
C VAL A 843 0.46 -22.06 16.32
N HIS A 844 0.66 -23.35 16.65
CA HIS A 844 0.24 -23.88 17.95
C HIS A 844 0.99 -23.23 19.11
N TYR A 845 2.29 -22.99 18.97
CA TYR A 845 3.10 -22.29 19.98
C TYR A 845 2.59 -20.87 20.23
N ILE A 846 2.34 -20.08 19.17
CA ILE A 846 1.67 -18.77 19.26
C ILE A 846 0.39 -18.92 20.08
N CYS A 847 -0.47 -19.84 19.70
CA CYS A 847 -1.76 -19.99 20.38
C CYS A 847 -1.65 -20.39 21.86
N GLU A 848 -0.64 -21.15 22.26
CA GLU A 848 -0.39 -21.46 23.68
C GLU A 848 0.19 -20.26 24.43
N VAL A 849 1.11 -19.49 23.84
CA VAL A 849 1.64 -18.24 24.42
C VAL A 849 0.52 -17.24 24.67
N TYR A 850 -0.38 -17.05 23.71
CA TYR A 850 -1.49 -16.10 23.80
C TYR A 850 -2.70 -16.64 24.55
N LYS A 851 -2.70 -17.88 25.03
CA LYS A 851 -3.84 -18.50 25.71
C LYS A 851 -4.21 -17.81 27.01
N GLU A 852 -3.21 -17.32 27.74
CA GLU A 852 -3.38 -16.64 29.03
C GLU A 852 -3.25 -15.12 28.91
N ILE A 853 -3.51 -14.54 27.72
CA ILE A 853 -3.33 -13.11 27.46
C ILE A 853 -4.05 -12.23 28.48
N ASP A 854 -5.20 -12.67 29.02
CA ASP A 854 -5.97 -11.96 30.06
C ASP A 854 -5.16 -11.69 31.34
N LYS A 855 -4.24 -12.61 31.70
CA LYS A 855 -3.36 -12.41 32.86
C LYS A 855 -2.28 -11.36 32.59
N PHE A 856 -1.96 -11.13 31.32
CA PHE A 856 -0.88 -10.25 30.86
C PHE A 856 -1.38 -8.83 30.56
N VAL A 857 -2.44 -8.71 29.74
CA VAL A 857 -3.01 -7.40 29.37
C VAL A 857 -3.95 -6.85 30.43
N GLY A 858 -4.44 -7.71 31.35
CA GLY A 858 -5.45 -7.41 32.36
C GLY A 858 -6.86 -7.74 31.86
N ALA A 859 -7.72 -8.24 32.76
CA ALA A 859 -9.10 -8.57 32.42
C ALA A 859 -9.88 -7.37 31.87
N ASP A 860 -9.56 -6.16 32.35
CA ASP A 860 -10.17 -4.87 31.96
C ASP A 860 -9.75 -4.36 30.58
N VAL A 861 -8.88 -5.08 29.83
CA VAL A 861 -8.83 -4.96 28.36
C VAL A 861 -10.06 -5.67 27.82
N HIS A 862 -11.21 -5.09 28.18
CA HIS A 862 -12.50 -5.32 27.59
C HIS A 862 -12.55 -4.49 26.31
N ILE A 863 -13.26 -5.04 25.35
CA ILE A 863 -13.66 -4.40 24.11
C ILE A 863 -14.82 -3.41 24.43
N ASP A 864 -14.87 -2.88 25.65
CA ASP A 864 -15.94 -2.03 26.13
C ASP A 864 -15.63 -0.59 25.72
N GLY A 865 -16.31 -0.14 24.66
CA GLY A 865 -16.10 1.18 24.05
C GLY A 865 -15.89 1.09 22.53
N GLU A 866 -15.69 -0.11 22.00
CA GLU A 866 -16.06 -0.38 20.62
C GLU A 866 -17.59 -0.37 20.51
N SER A 867 -18.13 0.17 19.42
CA SER A 867 -19.44 -0.33 19.03
C SER A 867 -19.27 -1.85 18.89
N GLU A 868 -20.13 -2.68 19.50
CA GLU A 868 -20.15 -4.15 19.28
C GLU A 868 -19.96 -4.51 17.78
N ARG A 869 -20.30 -3.56 16.88
CA ARG A 869 -20.06 -3.55 15.44
C ARG A 869 -18.62 -3.72 14.95
N THR A 870 -17.57 -3.19 15.58
CA THR A 870 -16.19 -3.26 15.05
C THR A 870 -15.57 -4.63 15.30
N GLU A 871 -15.66 -5.13 16.54
CA GLU A 871 -15.31 -6.51 16.88
C GLU A 871 -16.22 -7.51 16.12
N ALA A 872 -17.54 -7.29 16.10
CA ALA A 872 -18.43 -8.15 15.33
C ALA A 872 -18.16 -8.09 13.82
N GLY A 873 -17.75 -6.93 13.29
CA GLY A 873 -17.38 -6.75 11.89
C GLY A 873 -16.13 -7.56 11.55
N TYR A 874 -15.06 -7.42 12.34
CA TYR A 874 -13.88 -8.26 12.20
C TYR A 874 -14.22 -9.75 12.31
N TRP A 875 -14.95 -10.19 13.35
CA TRP A 875 -15.31 -11.61 13.48
C TRP A 875 -16.26 -12.10 12.39
N LYS A 876 -17.13 -11.27 11.82
CA LYS A 876 -17.95 -11.64 10.65
C LYS A 876 -17.12 -11.77 9.40
N VAL A 877 -16.17 -10.86 9.14
CA VAL A 877 -15.21 -10.98 8.02
C VAL A 877 -14.41 -12.27 8.19
N VAL A 878 -13.88 -12.53 9.39
CA VAL A 878 -13.13 -13.74 9.75
C VAL A 878 -13.98 -15.01 9.59
N GLU A 879 -15.21 -15.01 10.10
CA GLU A 879 -16.14 -16.13 9.97
C GLU A 879 -16.51 -16.38 8.50
N GLY A 880 -16.73 -15.32 7.72
CA GLY A 880 -17.03 -15.37 6.29
C GLY A 880 -15.85 -15.92 5.48
N ILE A 881 -14.62 -15.50 5.78
CA ILE A 881 -13.40 -16.08 5.20
C ILE A 881 -13.31 -17.58 5.57
N GLY A 882 -13.48 -17.91 6.84
CA GLY A 882 -13.50 -19.30 7.31
C GLY A 882 -14.60 -20.14 6.66
N GLN A 883 -15.79 -19.57 6.37
CA GLN A 883 -16.85 -20.27 5.66
C GLN A 883 -16.50 -20.50 4.18
N ARG A 884 -15.90 -19.51 3.51
CA ARG A 884 -15.41 -19.62 2.12
C ARG A 884 -14.27 -20.63 1.98
N MET A 885 -13.38 -20.69 2.96
CA MET A 885 -12.31 -21.70 3.00
C MET A 885 -12.88 -23.11 3.25
N ARG A 886 -13.86 -23.27 4.15
CA ARG A 886 -14.61 -24.55 4.34
C ARG A 886 -15.32 -24.99 3.06
N SER A 887 -16.00 -24.10 2.35
CA SER A 887 -16.76 -24.44 1.15
C SER A 887 -15.87 -24.80 -0.05
N ARG A 888 -14.62 -24.33 -0.07
CA ARG A 888 -13.59 -24.72 -1.05
C ARG A 888 -12.82 -25.98 -0.67
N GLY A 889 -13.14 -26.62 0.46
CA GLY A 889 -12.47 -27.83 0.94
C GLY A 889 -11.09 -27.60 1.56
N ILE A 890 -10.72 -26.33 1.80
CA ILE A 890 -9.44 -25.91 2.39
C ILE A 890 -9.42 -26.19 3.90
N LEU A 891 -10.58 -26.10 4.56
CA LEU A 891 -10.72 -26.41 5.99
C LEU A 891 -11.31 -27.81 6.18
N ARG A 892 -10.79 -28.55 7.16
CA ARG A 892 -11.40 -29.82 7.60
C ARG A 892 -12.84 -29.56 8.10
N PRO A 893 -13.79 -30.47 7.87
CA PRO A 893 -15.12 -30.38 8.49
C PRO A 893 -14.97 -30.28 10.01
N LYS A 894 -15.82 -29.48 10.68
CA LYS A 894 -15.89 -29.44 12.15
C LYS A 894 -15.93 -30.87 12.66
N ALA A 895 -14.88 -31.30 13.36
CA ALA A 895 -14.86 -32.59 14.01
C ALA A 895 -15.88 -32.54 15.16
N ASN A 896 -17.11 -32.97 14.89
CA ASN A 896 -18.04 -33.34 15.95
C ASN A 896 -17.52 -34.63 16.59
N GLY A 897 -16.52 -34.50 17.46
CA GLY A 897 -15.83 -35.64 18.04
C GLY A 897 -15.24 -35.28 19.39
N LYS A 898 -15.98 -35.59 20.46
CA LYS A 898 -15.48 -35.62 21.84
C LYS A 898 -14.12 -36.34 21.87
N ARG A 899 -13.02 -35.59 22.08
CA ARG A 899 -11.73 -36.21 22.42
C ARG A 899 -11.89 -36.86 23.79
N LYS A 900 -11.77 -38.19 23.83
CA LYS A 900 -11.59 -38.95 25.06
C LYS A 900 -10.25 -38.55 25.67
N VAL A 901 -10.30 -37.84 26.79
CA VAL A 901 -9.17 -37.70 27.71
C VAL A 901 -8.83 -39.09 28.24
N VAL A 902 -7.63 -39.58 27.94
CA VAL A 902 -7.08 -40.77 28.59
C VAL A 902 -6.64 -40.34 29.98
N LYS A 903 -7.41 -40.70 31.01
CA LYS A 903 -7.00 -40.60 32.41
C LYS A 903 -6.11 -41.80 32.73
N GLY A 904 -4.81 -41.56 32.92
CA GLY A 904 -3.91 -42.45 33.65
C GLY A 904 -3.42 -41.70 34.88
N GLY A 905 -3.91 -42.08 36.07
CA GLY A 905 -3.49 -41.50 37.33
C GLY A 905 -2.35 -42.26 37.96
N VAL A 906 -1.52 -41.57 38.74
CA VAL A 906 -0.75 -42.15 39.85
C VAL A 906 -0.77 -41.14 41.01
N LYS A 907 -1.00 -41.68 42.20
CA LYS A 907 -1.18 -40.99 43.49
C LYS A 907 0.15 -40.47 44.04
N ALA A 908 0.05 -39.42 44.84
CA ALA A 908 1.02 -39.00 45.84
C ALA A 908 1.02 -39.97 47.03
N ASP A 909 2.18 -40.11 47.68
CA ASP A 909 2.33 -40.38 49.12
C ASP A 909 3.66 -39.80 49.59
N ASP A 910 3.64 -39.31 50.83
CA ASP A 910 4.63 -38.48 51.53
C ASP A 910 5.82 -39.25 52.13
N ASP A 911 6.84 -38.46 52.49
CA ASP A 911 7.62 -38.48 53.75
C ASP A 911 9.08 -39.03 53.83
N ASP A 912 9.90 -38.12 54.40
CA ASP A 912 11.07 -38.26 55.28
C ASP A 912 12.40 -38.91 54.81
N GLY A 913 13.50 -38.21 55.13
CA GLY A 913 14.69 -38.90 55.67
C GLY A 913 16.01 -38.76 54.91
N THR A 914 16.64 -37.59 55.03
CA THR A 914 18.11 -37.35 55.02
C THR A 914 19.06 -38.55 54.75
N LYS A 915 19.86 -38.46 53.67
CA LYS A 915 21.29 -38.83 53.56
C LYS A 915 21.78 -38.71 52.11
N CYS A 916 22.71 -37.80 51.83
CA CYS A 916 23.67 -37.97 50.73
C CYS A 916 24.98 -38.49 51.34
N PRO A 917 25.56 -39.57 50.78
CA PRO A 917 26.87 -39.39 50.14
C PRO A 917 27.12 -40.22 48.87
N ASP A 918 27.97 -39.62 48.02
CA ASP A 918 28.88 -40.15 47.00
C ASP A 918 28.38 -41.11 45.92
N TYR A 919 28.44 -40.66 44.64
CA TYR A 919 29.23 -41.33 43.58
C TYR A 919 29.39 -40.40 42.35
N GLN A 920 30.61 -40.41 41.81
CA GLN A 920 31.08 -39.66 40.64
C GLN A 920 30.42 -40.10 39.32
N ASN A 921 30.03 -39.14 38.48
CA ASN A 921 30.18 -39.04 37.00
C ASN A 921 28.96 -38.42 36.29
N TYR A 922 29.27 -37.52 35.34
CA TYR A 922 28.40 -36.82 34.38
C TYR A 922 27.51 -35.69 34.94
N GLY A 923 28.06 -34.46 34.94
CA GLY A 923 27.38 -33.24 35.39
C GLY A 923 26.66 -32.49 34.28
N TYR A 924 25.36 -32.70 34.19
CA TYR A 924 24.34 -31.65 34.02
C TYR A 924 23.59 -31.65 35.36
N ASP A 925 23.63 -30.59 36.16
CA ASP A 925 22.42 -29.80 36.49
C ASP A 925 22.69 -28.67 37.51
N GLN A 926 21.72 -27.75 37.53
CA GLN A 926 21.61 -26.50 38.27
C GLN A 926 21.62 -26.59 39.82
N ASP A 927 22.08 -25.47 40.39
CA ASP A 927 21.75 -24.82 41.67
C ASP A 927 22.15 -25.43 43.03
N CYS A 928 23.17 -24.80 43.62
CA CYS A 928 23.31 -24.61 45.07
C CYS A 928 23.39 -23.10 45.35
N GLN A 929 22.39 -22.54 46.02
CA GLN A 929 22.47 -21.19 46.58
C GLN A 929 23.41 -21.22 47.79
N ASP A 930 24.44 -20.37 47.75
CA ASP A 930 25.09 -19.88 48.94
C ASP A 930 25.23 -18.36 48.88
N SER A 931 25.18 -17.79 50.08
CA SER A 931 24.82 -16.41 50.37
C SER A 931 26.04 -15.49 50.52
N ASN A 932 25.83 -14.24 50.13
CA ASN A 932 26.60 -13.02 50.38
C ASN A 932 27.79 -12.65 49.46
N SER A 933 27.65 -11.44 48.90
CA SER A 933 28.65 -10.47 48.37
C SER A 933 29.48 -10.98 47.18
N ASP A 934 29.34 -10.47 45.95
CA ASP A 934 29.00 -9.12 45.51
C ASP A 934 28.09 -9.17 44.28
N GLU A 935 27.21 -8.16 44.22
CA GLU A 935 26.21 -7.90 43.19
C GLU A 935 26.89 -7.63 41.83
N TYR A 936 27.03 -8.67 41.00
CA TYR A 936 27.19 -8.53 39.56
C TYR A 936 25.88 -8.96 38.91
N ASP A 937 25.18 -7.96 38.38
CA ASP A 937 23.89 -8.08 37.71
C ASP A 937 24.10 -8.71 36.33
N ASP A 938 23.76 -9.99 36.20
CA ASP A 938 23.78 -10.74 34.93
C ASP A 938 22.64 -10.31 33.96
N SER A 939 21.84 -9.29 34.32
CA SER A 939 20.82 -8.71 33.44
C SER A 939 21.34 -7.68 32.41
N ASP A 940 22.63 -7.33 32.47
CA ASP A 940 23.25 -6.35 31.56
C ASP A 940 23.82 -6.96 30.25
N PHE A 941 23.70 -8.28 30.01
CA PHE A 941 24.42 -8.93 28.90
C PHE A 941 23.69 -8.97 27.53
N PHE A 942 22.45 -8.46 27.42
CA PHE A 942 21.76 -8.32 26.12
C PHE A 942 20.78 -7.15 26.14
N CYS A 943 21.29 -5.93 26.00
CA CYS A 943 20.42 -4.78 25.78
C CYS A 943 20.98 -3.80 24.74
N GLU A 944 20.69 -4.07 23.46
CA GLU A 944 20.70 -3.03 22.43
C GLU A 944 19.30 -2.37 22.43
N GLY A 945 19.26 -1.04 22.55
CA GLY A 945 18.03 -0.26 22.64
C GLY A 945 17.10 -0.39 21.43
N LEU A 946 15.78 -0.35 21.67
CA LEU A 946 14.74 -0.31 20.63
C LEU A 946 14.54 1.15 20.18
N SER A 947 15.47 1.64 19.36
CA SER A 947 15.41 2.96 18.73
C SER A 947 15.45 2.83 17.21
N TYR A 948 14.54 3.53 16.54
CA TYR A 948 14.52 3.68 15.09
C TYR A 948 15.83 4.29 14.58
N GLU A 949 16.32 5.33 15.26
CA GLU A 949 17.60 5.98 14.90
C GLU A 949 18.76 5.00 15.01
N ALA A 950 18.85 4.25 16.13
CA ALA A 950 19.88 3.22 16.30
C ALA A 950 19.79 2.13 15.23
N TYR A 951 18.58 1.71 14.84
CA TYR A 951 18.38 0.71 13.80
C TYR A 951 18.76 1.24 12.40
N VAL A 952 18.46 2.51 12.12
CA VAL A 952 18.95 3.20 10.91
C VAL A 952 20.48 3.27 10.92
N ASP A 953 21.10 3.61 12.04
CA ASP A 953 22.56 3.70 12.17
C ASP A 953 23.23 2.35 11.89
N ILE A 954 22.69 1.25 12.42
CA ILE A 954 23.15 -0.12 12.12
C ILE A 954 23.06 -0.38 10.61
N LEU A 955 21.90 -0.08 10.00
CA LEU A 955 21.71 -0.28 8.57
C LEU A 955 22.54 0.66 7.70
N GLN A 956 22.99 1.82 8.21
CA GLN A 956 23.87 2.73 7.49
C GLN A 956 25.34 2.29 7.51
N GLN A 957 25.72 1.32 8.36
CA GLN A 957 27.07 0.77 8.35
C GLN A 957 27.38 0.08 7.03
N VAL A 958 28.55 0.40 6.45
CA VAL A 958 28.94 -0.07 5.11
C VAL A 958 30.06 -1.13 5.10
N THR A 959 30.72 -1.39 6.24
CA THR A 959 31.85 -2.34 6.38
C THR A 959 31.61 -3.34 7.53
N PRO A 960 32.15 -4.58 7.52
CA PRO A 960 31.34 -5.74 7.86
C PRO A 960 31.40 -6.21 9.32
N TYR A 961 30.20 -6.40 9.87
CA TYR A 961 29.72 -7.70 10.38
C TYR A 961 28.36 -7.95 9.69
N ASP A 962 28.28 -8.95 8.80
CA ASP A 962 27.07 -9.38 8.05
C ASP A 962 26.23 -8.26 7.37
N THR A 963 26.56 -7.94 6.11
CA THR A 963 25.88 -6.90 5.32
C THR A 963 24.58 -7.35 4.65
N SER A 964 24.14 -8.60 4.86
CA SER A 964 23.05 -9.21 4.08
C SER A 964 21.73 -8.47 4.25
N ASP A 965 21.45 -7.95 5.45
CA ASP A 965 20.20 -7.24 5.74
C ASP A 965 20.15 -5.88 5.04
N ARG A 966 21.26 -5.11 5.06
CA ARG A 966 21.38 -3.87 4.28
C ARG A 966 21.24 -4.16 2.78
N CYS A 967 21.81 -5.26 2.30
CA CYS A 967 21.70 -5.68 0.89
C CYS A 967 20.25 -6.05 0.52
N TRP A 968 19.57 -6.84 1.36
CA TRP A 968 18.18 -7.20 1.13
C TRP A 968 17.29 -5.97 1.15
N PHE A 969 17.49 -5.10 2.14
CA PHE A 969 16.75 -3.86 2.25
C PHE A 969 17.00 -2.91 1.06
N TRP A 970 18.22 -2.90 0.53
CA TRP A 970 18.51 -2.20 -0.71
C TRP A 970 17.69 -2.75 -1.89
N GLN A 971 17.59 -4.07 -2.04
CA GLN A 971 16.83 -4.69 -3.12
C GLN A 971 15.32 -4.46 -3.00
N THR A 972 14.76 -4.46 -1.79
CA THR A 972 13.34 -4.12 -1.57
C THR A 972 13.07 -2.66 -1.92
N CYS A 973 13.94 -1.73 -1.54
CA CYS A 973 13.83 -0.31 -1.89
C CYS A 973 14.07 0.00 -3.38
N ASN A 974 14.85 -0.83 -4.11
CA ASN A 974 15.27 -0.53 -5.48
C ASN A 974 14.69 -1.44 -6.58
N GLU A 975 14.15 -2.62 -6.26
CA GLU A 975 13.69 -3.56 -7.30
C GLU A 975 12.37 -4.25 -6.95
N LEU A 976 12.22 -4.76 -5.73
CA LEU A 976 11.15 -5.72 -5.41
C LEU A 976 9.92 -5.07 -4.78
N GLY A 977 10.11 -4.00 -4.00
CA GLY A 977 9.08 -3.58 -3.04
C GLY A 977 8.94 -4.64 -1.96
N VAL A 978 7.75 -5.20 -1.82
CA VAL A 978 7.32 -6.22 -0.86
C VAL A 978 7.29 -5.77 0.59
N PHE A 979 6.88 -4.52 0.84
CA PHE A 979 6.68 -4.02 2.20
C PHE A 979 5.39 -4.62 2.78
N GLN A 980 5.54 -5.49 3.78
CA GLN A 980 4.41 -6.08 4.50
C GLN A 980 3.72 -5.00 5.32
N SER A 981 2.43 -4.76 5.08
CA SER A 981 1.72 -3.65 5.73
C SER A 981 0.35 -4.08 6.23
N THR A 982 -0.19 -3.32 7.17
CA THR A 982 -1.56 -3.49 7.66
C THR A 982 -2.59 -2.70 6.85
N ASN A 983 -2.26 -2.24 5.63
CA ASN A 983 -3.14 -1.40 4.79
C ASN A 983 -4.30 -2.15 4.11
N MET A 984 -4.79 -3.23 4.72
CA MET A 984 -5.85 -4.09 4.19
C MET A 984 -7.25 -3.82 4.75
N GLY A 985 -7.37 -2.93 5.74
CA GLY A 985 -8.56 -2.81 6.59
C GLY A 985 -8.43 -3.72 7.83
N TYR A 986 -9.57 -4.16 8.36
CA TYR A 986 -9.61 -5.02 9.54
C TYR A 986 -8.76 -6.28 9.37
N ASN A 987 -7.88 -6.50 10.34
CA ASN A 987 -6.90 -7.58 10.32
C ASN A 987 -6.43 -7.92 11.74
N LEU A 988 -5.66 -9.01 11.88
CA LEU A 988 -5.18 -9.51 13.16
C LEU A 988 -4.29 -8.50 13.92
N PHE A 989 -3.58 -7.65 13.18
CA PHE A 989 -2.52 -6.78 13.65
C PHE A 989 -2.95 -5.31 13.81
N GLU A 990 -4.24 -4.99 13.66
CA GLU A 990 -4.71 -3.59 13.71
C GLU A 990 -4.00 -2.65 12.70
N SER A 991 -4.04 -1.34 12.94
CA SER A 991 -3.33 -0.31 12.17
C SER A 991 -1.85 -0.12 12.60
N THR A 992 -1.12 -1.20 12.88
CA THR A 992 0.22 -1.15 13.52
C THR A 992 1.39 -0.91 12.58
N LEU A 993 1.31 -1.37 11.32
CA LEU A 993 2.44 -1.35 10.40
C LEU A 993 2.03 -0.67 9.08
N PRO A 994 1.92 0.67 9.05
CA PRO A 994 1.62 1.40 7.84
C PRO A 994 2.79 1.29 6.86
N VAL A 995 2.50 1.19 5.56
CA VAL A 995 3.54 1.09 4.51
C VAL A 995 4.52 2.28 4.52
N ASN A 996 4.10 3.44 5.06
CA ASN A 996 4.95 4.62 5.19
C ASN A 996 6.21 4.36 6.03
N PHE A 997 6.11 3.49 7.04
CA PHE A 997 7.23 3.11 7.90
C PHE A 997 8.40 2.56 7.09
N GLN A 998 8.16 1.59 6.20
CA GLN A 998 9.23 1.03 5.35
C GLN A 998 9.74 2.01 4.30
N VAL A 999 8.89 2.92 3.80
CA VAL A 999 9.30 3.99 2.89
C VAL A 999 10.24 4.97 3.60
N ASP A 1000 9.90 5.39 4.82
CA ASP A 1000 10.75 6.24 5.65
C ASP A 1000 12.06 5.54 5.99
N PHE A 1001 12.05 4.23 6.24
CA PHE A 1001 13.27 3.44 6.40
C PHE A 1001 14.17 3.49 5.16
N CYS A 1002 13.62 3.29 3.95
CA CYS A 1002 14.40 3.39 2.71
C CYS A 1002 15.03 4.78 2.57
N ARG A 1003 14.24 5.81 2.89
CA ARG A 1003 14.64 7.22 2.84
C ARG A 1003 15.76 7.54 3.82
N ASP A 1004 15.67 7.05 5.04
CA ASP A 1004 16.61 7.39 6.11
C ASP A 1004 17.91 6.57 6.02
N VAL A 1005 17.85 5.34 5.51
CA VAL A 1005 19.04 4.47 5.33
C VAL A 1005 19.82 4.78 4.04
N PHE A 1006 19.12 5.06 2.93
CA PHE A 1006 19.75 5.20 1.60
C PHE A 1006 19.65 6.61 1.01
N GLY A 1007 18.93 7.52 1.66
CA GLY A 1007 18.88 8.94 1.35
C GLY A 1007 17.52 9.45 0.87
N ALA A 1008 17.37 10.78 0.89
CA ALA A 1008 16.09 11.47 0.67
C ALA A 1008 15.44 11.26 -0.72
N ILE A 1009 16.13 10.62 -1.67
CA ILE A 1009 15.58 10.28 -2.99
C ILE A 1009 14.55 9.15 -2.90
N TYR A 1010 14.61 8.29 -1.87
CA TYR A 1010 13.70 7.16 -1.68
C TYR A 1010 12.36 7.63 -1.12
N THR A 1011 11.58 8.29 -1.96
CA THR A 1011 10.17 8.56 -1.71
C THR A 1011 9.31 7.43 -2.23
N ARG A 1012 8.04 7.39 -1.82
CA ARG A 1012 7.08 6.41 -2.33
C ARG A 1012 7.01 6.40 -3.86
N ASP A 1013 7.02 7.56 -4.50
CA ASP A 1013 7.01 7.69 -5.97
C ASP A 1013 8.24 7.05 -6.63
N TYR A 1014 9.43 7.25 -6.04
CA TYR A 1014 10.69 6.72 -6.55
C TYR A 1014 10.69 5.18 -6.49
N ILE A 1015 10.30 4.63 -5.34
CA ILE A 1015 10.21 3.17 -5.12
C ILE A 1015 9.15 2.57 -6.06
N ASP A 1016 7.95 3.17 -6.15
CA ASP A 1016 6.90 2.74 -7.07
C ASP A 1016 7.37 2.75 -8.55
N SER A 1017 8.22 3.71 -8.93
CA SER A 1017 8.79 3.77 -10.28
C SER A 1017 9.77 2.63 -10.54
N ASN A 1018 10.62 2.31 -9.58
CA ASN A 1018 11.57 1.21 -9.71
C ASN A 1018 10.87 -0.14 -9.80
N ILE A 1019 9.82 -0.35 -9.00
CA ILE A 1019 9.02 -1.58 -9.05
C ILE A 1019 8.25 -1.74 -10.36
N ARG A 1020 7.72 -0.63 -10.91
CA ARG A 1020 7.14 -0.66 -12.26
C ARG A 1020 8.18 -1.05 -13.32
N TYR A 1021 9.43 -0.60 -13.18
CA TYR A 1021 10.52 -1.02 -14.05
C TYR A 1021 10.77 -2.53 -13.93
N THR A 1022 10.92 -3.06 -12.70
CA THR A 1022 11.11 -4.51 -12.45
C THR A 1022 9.99 -5.35 -13.07
N ASN A 1023 8.73 -4.99 -12.83
CA ASN A 1023 7.60 -5.70 -13.44
C ASN A 1023 7.57 -5.57 -14.97
N GLY A 1024 8.00 -4.43 -15.52
CA GLY A 1024 8.18 -4.26 -16.96
C GLY A 1024 9.29 -5.15 -17.54
N GLN A 1025 10.32 -5.46 -16.75
CA GLN A 1025 11.42 -6.33 -17.15
C GLN A 1025 11.05 -7.82 -17.11
N TYR A 1026 10.22 -8.24 -16.16
CA TYR A 1026 10.00 -9.66 -15.86
C TYR A 1026 8.55 -10.15 -15.98
N GLY A 1027 7.58 -9.24 -16.17
CA GLY A 1027 6.17 -9.57 -16.44
C GLY A 1027 5.25 -9.68 -15.21
N GLY A 1028 5.79 -9.73 -13.99
CA GLY A 1028 4.99 -9.95 -12.78
C GLY A 1028 4.29 -11.32 -12.79
N ASN A 1029 3.28 -11.52 -11.93
CA ASN A 1029 2.56 -12.80 -11.85
C ASN A 1029 1.44 -12.97 -12.89
N GLU A 1030 0.73 -11.90 -13.28
CA GLU A 1030 -0.36 -11.99 -14.27
C GLU A 1030 0.12 -12.03 -15.73
N ASN A 1031 1.30 -11.46 -16.04
CA ASN A 1031 1.82 -11.35 -17.41
C ASN A 1031 3.16 -12.07 -17.59
N PHE A 1032 3.50 -13.01 -16.71
CA PHE A 1032 4.71 -13.82 -16.86
C PHE A 1032 4.71 -14.57 -18.21
N ASN A 1033 5.82 -14.50 -18.94
CA ASN A 1033 5.87 -14.96 -20.32
C ASN A 1033 7.16 -15.73 -20.67
N ALA A 1034 7.46 -16.77 -19.90
CA ALA A 1034 8.51 -17.73 -20.22
C ALA A 1034 7.91 -19.09 -20.62
N THR A 1035 8.77 -20.05 -21.00
CA THR A 1035 8.37 -21.45 -21.17
C THR A 1035 9.13 -22.37 -20.23
N ARG A 1036 8.59 -23.55 -19.93
CA ARG A 1036 9.22 -24.56 -19.06
C ARG A 1036 9.56 -24.01 -17.68
N VAL A 1037 8.55 -23.50 -17.00
CA VAL A 1037 8.68 -23.01 -15.62
C VAL A 1037 7.64 -23.70 -14.75
N VAL A 1038 8.10 -24.30 -13.65
CA VAL A 1038 7.23 -24.79 -12.59
C VAL A 1038 7.23 -23.78 -11.45
N PHE A 1039 6.08 -23.20 -11.15
CA PHE A 1039 5.85 -22.43 -9.94
C PHE A 1039 5.25 -23.33 -8.87
N VAL A 1040 5.89 -23.41 -7.72
CA VAL A 1040 5.42 -24.22 -6.59
C VAL A 1040 5.19 -23.29 -5.41
N ASN A 1041 4.02 -23.34 -4.79
CA ASN A 1041 3.68 -22.46 -3.68
C ASN A 1041 2.91 -23.23 -2.60
N GLY A 1042 3.11 -22.86 -1.33
CA GLY A 1042 2.25 -23.30 -0.23
C GLY A 1042 1.02 -22.38 -0.09
N SER A 1043 -0.13 -22.92 0.33
CA SER A 1043 -1.30 -22.08 0.62
C SER A 1043 -1.18 -21.25 1.89
N GLU A 1044 -0.35 -21.68 2.84
CA GLU A 1044 -0.06 -20.96 4.10
C GLU A 1044 1.18 -20.07 3.98
N ASP A 1045 1.92 -20.18 2.87
CA ASP A 1045 3.06 -19.32 2.58
C ASP A 1045 2.59 -17.92 2.18
N PRO A 1046 2.82 -16.87 2.98
CA PRO A 1046 2.31 -15.53 2.67
C PRO A 1046 2.80 -14.95 1.34
N TRP A 1047 3.92 -15.45 0.81
CA TRP A 1047 4.52 -14.98 -0.45
C TRP A 1047 3.76 -15.45 -1.70
N HIS A 1048 2.94 -16.51 -1.60
CA HIS A 1048 2.29 -17.13 -2.77
C HIS A 1048 1.40 -16.16 -3.56
N VAL A 1049 0.86 -15.12 -2.90
CA VAL A 1049 -0.06 -14.14 -3.52
C VAL A 1049 0.62 -13.35 -4.64
N ASN A 1050 1.94 -13.14 -4.55
CA ASN A 1050 2.73 -12.48 -5.60
C ASN A 1050 3.34 -13.47 -6.60
N SER A 1051 2.99 -14.76 -6.53
CA SER A 1051 3.45 -15.80 -7.45
C SER A 1051 2.47 -16.06 -8.59
N VAL A 1052 2.90 -16.86 -9.58
CA VAL A 1052 2.03 -17.40 -10.63
C VAL A 1052 1.26 -18.59 -10.07
N LEU A 1053 -0.05 -18.42 -9.91
CA LEU A 1053 -0.94 -19.44 -9.30
C LEU A 1053 -1.76 -20.24 -10.33
N GLU A 1054 -1.72 -19.84 -11.60
CA GLU A 1054 -2.45 -20.50 -12.68
C GLU A 1054 -1.49 -21.10 -13.71
N SER A 1055 -1.76 -22.34 -14.13
CA SER A 1055 -0.96 -23.01 -15.17
C SER A 1055 -1.32 -22.49 -16.56
N ASP A 1056 -0.32 -22.32 -17.43
CA ASP A 1056 -0.51 -22.01 -18.86
C ASP A 1056 0.15 -23.09 -19.71
N LYS A 1057 -0.66 -24.05 -20.15
CA LYS A 1057 -0.20 -25.16 -21.00
C LYS A 1057 0.32 -24.69 -22.36
N SER A 1058 -0.14 -23.55 -22.89
CA SER A 1058 0.34 -23.04 -24.18
C SER A 1058 1.80 -22.57 -24.11
N LYS A 1059 2.25 -22.26 -22.88
CA LYS A 1059 3.63 -21.84 -22.58
C LYS A 1059 4.43 -22.90 -21.83
N ASP A 1060 3.89 -24.09 -21.56
CA ASP A 1060 4.55 -25.08 -20.70
C ASP A 1060 4.90 -24.48 -19.31
N ILE A 1061 3.95 -23.74 -18.73
CA ILE A 1061 4.00 -23.23 -17.36
C ILE A 1061 3.10 -24.11 -16.49
N THR A 1062 3.68 -24.68 -15.44
CA THR A 1062 2.95 -25.47 -14.44
C THR A 1062 2.93 -24.71 -13.11
N ALA A 1063 1.75 -24.40 -12.59
CA ALA A 1063 1.58 -23.82 -11.26
C ALA A 1063 1.00 -24.88 -10.30
N ILE A 1064 1.64 -25.06 -9.15
CA ILE A 1064 1.26 -26.02 -8.12
C ILE A 1064 1.07 -25.26 -6.81
N LEU A 1065 -0.19 -25.15 -6.35
CA LEU A 1065 -0.52 -24.64 -5.02
C LEU A 1065 -0.76 -25.83 -4.09
N ILE A 1066 0.11 -26.00 -3.09
CA ILE A 1066 0.10 -27.11 -2.15
C ILE A 1066 -0.67 -26.67 -0.90
N ASP A 1067 -1.84 -27.28 -0.71
CA ASP A 1067 -2.75 -26.94 0.39
C ASP A 1067 -2.17 -27.32 1.76
N GLY A 1068 -2.19 -26.39 2.70
CA GLY A 1068 -1.72 -26.54 4.08
C GLY A 1068 -0.20 -26.67 4.23
N THR A 1069 0.60 -26.18 3.28
CA THR A 1069 2.07 -26.13 3.42
C THR A 1069 2.58 -24.69 3.47
N SER A 1070 3.72 -24.55 4.15
CA SER A 1070 4.43 -23.31 4.39
C SER A 1070 5.49 -23.05 3.32
N HIS A 1071 6.32 -22.04 3.54
CA HIS A 1071 7.26 -21.51 2.58
C HIS A 1071 8.33 -22.51 2.14
N CYS A 1072 8.50 -22.67 0.82
CA CYS A 1072 9.46 -23.57 0.17
C CYS A 1072 9.39 -25.04 0.62
N GLU A 1073 8.25 -25.51 1.16
CA GLU A 1073 8.18 -26.84 1.77
C GLU A 1073 8.50 -27.99 0.79
N ASP A 1074 8.23 -27.78 -0.51
CA ASP A 1074 8.56 -28.72 -1.59
C ASP A 1074 10.06 -28.94 -1.77
N MET A 1075 10.90 -27.96 -1.39
CA MET A 1075 12.34 -28.01 -1.59
C MET A 1075 13.07 -28.87 -0.57
N TYR A 1076 12.53 -29.07 0.63
CA TYR A 1076 13.17 -29.92 1.65
C TYR A 1076 13.09 -31.40 1.26
N GLU A 1077 13.92 -32.22 1.90
CA GLU A 1077 13.89 -33.68 1.77
C GLU A 1077 12.49 -34.26 2.08
N GLU A 1078 12.14 -35.35 1.40
CA GLU A 1078 10.91 -36.09 1.64
C GLU A 1078 10.98 -36.89 2.94
N GLU A 1079 10.05 -36.62 3.86
CA GLU A 1079 9.91 -37.32 5.12
C GLU A 1079 8.67 -38.22 5.13
N SER A 1080 8.72 -39.30 5.92
CA SER A 1080 7.59 -40.23 6.06
C SER A 1080 6.33 -39.54 6.62
N SER A 1081 6.53 -38.54 7.48
CA SER A 1081 5.54 -37.66 8.11
C SER A 1081 4.90 -36.63 7.16
N ASP A 1082 5.42 -36.44 5.95
CA ASP A 1082 4.93 -35.42 5.04
C ASP A 1082 3.45 -35.60 4.68
N LYS A 1083 2.73 -34.47 4.55
CA LYS A 1083 1.34 -34.46 4.10
C LYS A 1083 1.24 -35.10 2.71
N GLU A 1084 0.18 -35.88 2.47
CA GLU A 1084 -0.04 -36.54 1.18
C GLU A 1084 -0.15 -35.56 0.00
N VAL A 1085 -0.63 -34.33 0.24
CA VAL A 1085 -0.67 -33.27 -0.77
C VAL A 1085 0.73 -32.79 -1.18
N LEU A 1086 1.67 -32.68 -0.23
CA LEU A 1086 3.07 -32.35 -0.49
C LEU A 1086 3.77 -33.48 -1.27
N LYS A 1087 3.56 -34.74 -0.87
CA LYS A 1087 4.08 -35.90 -1.62
C LYS A 1087 3.56 -35.94 -3.05
N LYS A 1088 2.28 -35.60 -3.28
CA LYS A 1088 1.70 -35.49 -4.63
C LYS A 1088 2.34 -34.37 -5.45
N ALA A 1089 2.57 -33.21 -4.84
CA ALA A 1089 3.24 -32.09 -5.49
C ALA A 1089 4.67 -32.45 -5.92
N ARG A 1090 5.48 -33.05 -5.05
CA ARG A 1090 6.84 -33.51 -5.41
C ARG A 1090 6.83 -34.54 -6.54
N LYS A 1091 5.88 -35.47 -6.54
CA LYS A 1091 5.67 -36.42 -7.65
C LYS A 1091 5.29 -35.70 -8.95
N GLN A 1092 4.48 -34.65 -8.90
CA GLN A 1092 4.13 -33.85 -10.06
C GLN A 1092 5.33 -33.09 -10.61
N ILE A 1093 6.13 -32.46 -9.75
CA ILE A 1093 7.39 -31.78 -10.14
C ILE A 1093 8.33 -32.78 -10.83
N LYS A 1094 8.53 -33.96 -10.22
CA LYS A 1094 9.35 -35.02 -10.81
C LYS A 1094 8.87 -35.44 -12.19
N ARG A 1095 7.56 -35.60 -12.41
CA ARG A 1095 7.01 -35.92 -13.73
C ARG A 1095 7.27 -34.83 -14.78
N VAL A 1096 7.16 -33.57 -14.40
CA VAL A 1096 7.50 -32.46 -15.31
C VAL A 1096 8.98 -32.52 -15.69
N LEU A 1097 9.87 -32.82 -14.73
CA LEU A 1097 11.29 -33.04 -15.03
C LEU A 1097 11.52 -34.27 -15.93
N GLU A 1098 10.79 -35.38 -15.73
CA GLU A 1098 10.82 -36.57 -16.59
C GLU A 1098 10.34 -36.27 -18.02
N ASP A 1099 9.33 -35.41 -18.19
CA ASP A 1099 8.83 -35.01 -19.51
C ASP A 1099 9.83 -34.07 -20.24
N TRP A 1100 10.59 -33.29 -19.48
CA TRP A 1100 11.58 -32.35 -20.01
C TRP A 1100 12.90 -33.02 -20.42
N LEU A 1101 13.41 -33.93 -19.58
CA LEU A 1101 14.74 -34.54 -19.67
C LEU A 1101 14.73 -35.81 -20.51
#